data_AF-A0A8C0EGZ7-F1
#
_entry.id   AF-A0A8C0EGZ7-F1
#
_cell.length_a   1.000
_cell.length_b   1.000
_cell.length_c   1.000
_cell.angle_alpha   90.00
_cell.angle_beta   90.00
_cell.angle_gamma   90.00
#
_symmetry.space_group_name_H-M   'P 1'
#
loop_
_entity.id
_entity.type
_entity.pdbx_description
1 polymer ?
#
loop_
_entity_poly.entity_id
_entity_poly.type
_entity_poly.pdbx_seq_one_letter_code
_entity_poly.pdbx_strand_id
1 'polypeptide(L)'
;MSSFQEVPSSANTLQTSNFAHVIFQNVAKSYLPNTHLECHYTLTQFIHPHQKDWVGIFKVGWSTARDYYTFLWSPMPENYVEGSTVNCVLTFQGYYLPNDDGEFYQFCYVTHKGEIRGASTPFQFRTSSPVEELLTMEDEGNSDMLVVTTKAGLLEFKIEKIIKEKEELLKVTSVLEKETAQLRDQVERLEKELNHEKQRCDQLQTEQKNNVQASEALKTEIDDLKKKHDEAASKVLQLEEDIMTVTQKAIAKETELDSLKDKLKKVVLEKEQLECVLKTEKDEKELYKIHLKNTEIENTKLVKEIQTFKNLDANKENMISYYKEEVGRLQLFIAEKENMKKAFFLSSSNKEDASILKEQLRKAEDQIQASKQEAVLMSKELSDAVNVRDKTMADLHSARLENEKLKKQLADALAELKKITTLKNEQETSNTVEQELRREVEDLKLRLQMAADHYKEKFKECQKLQKQVNKFTEQADEKMKCSVYADELAKLELKWKEQVKINEGIKLQLATMEDQYKVQLAEKERRIKELASQLELFTSEKELGRTPGNQAGRMMEGQISQQTLHFRNPYSEENGPVPTVPSRLPVLQYGNPYASQERRDGADGAFNPDDIQRPPVRTAFWELEDDVVCSQPSRNLSRPDGLEDPEDSNDDDNTVPSAPDPPSLLLHERGTGFCFDSSFDVHKKCPLCDVMFPPNYDQSKFEEHVESHWKVCPMCSKQFPPDYDQQGFERHVQTHFDQNVLNFD
;
A
#
# COMPACT_ATOMS: atom_id res chain seq x y z
N MET A 1 27.13 -40.50 8.14
CA MET A 1 28.15 -41.50 8.53
C MET A 1 28.41 -41.36 10.01
N SER A 2 28.26 -42.43 10.78
CA SER A 2 28.71 -42.52 12.17
C SER A 2 29.15 -43.96 12.40
N SER A 3 30.39 -44.16 12.80
CA SER A 3 31.04 -45.48 12.84
C SER A 3 31.00 -46.05 14.25
N PHE A 4 30.28 -47.15 14.44
CA PHE A 4 30.46 -48.01 15.60
C PHE A 4 31.43 -49.14 15.25
N GLN A 5 32.39 -49.40 16.12
CA GLN A 5 33.43 -50.40 15.95
C GLN A 5 33.23 -51.51 16.98
N GLU A 6 32.85 -52.70 16.52
CA GLU A 6 32.74 -53.89 17.37
C GLU A 6 34.12 -54.50 17.68
N VAL A 7 34.26 -55.09 18.87
CA VAL A 7 35.45 -55.82 19.31
C VAL A 7 35.07 -57.29 19.51
N PRO A 8 35.68 -58.26 18.81
CA PRO A 8 35.35 -59.66 18.98
C PRO A 8 36.05 -60.25 20.22
N SER A 9 35.29 -60.94 21.06
CA SER A 9 35.79 -61.64 22.25
C SER A 9 36.36 -63.01 21.89
N SER A 10 37.51 -63.38 22.46
CA SER A 10 38.23 -64.62 22.21
C SER A 10 37.66 -65.81 23.01
N ALA A 11 37.23 -66.87 22.31
CA ALA A 11 36.77 -68.12 22.92
C ALA A 11 37.90 -69.18 22.97
N ASN A 12 38.05 -69.83 24.13
CA ASN A 12 39.12 -70.80 24.40
C ASN A 12 38.93 -72.13 23.64
N THR A 13 39.98 -72.61 22.98
CA THR A 13 40.02 -73.97 22.41
C THR A 13 40.81 -74.90 23.33
N LEU A 14 40.11 -75.73 24.12
CA LEU A 14 40.73 -76.82 24.87
C LEU A 14 41.10 -77.97 23.92
N GLN A 15 42.35 -78.44 24.00
CA GLN A 15 42.84 -79.58 23.22
C GLN A 15 42.06 -80.85 23.60
N THR A 16 41.27 -81.39 22.67
CA THR A 16 40.50 -82.61 22.90
C THR A 16 41.40 -83.84 22.82
N SER A 17 41.31 -84.70 23.85
CA SER A 17 42.03 -85.97 23.90
C SER A 17 41.53 -86.92 22.82
N ASN A 18 42.45 -87.66 22.17
CA ASN A 18 42.13 -88.67 21.14
C ASN A 18 41.10 -89.74 21.58
N PHE A 19 40.90 -89.91 22.88
CA PHE A 19 39.99 -90.87 23.51
C PHE A 19 38.59 -90.30 23.80
N ALA A 20 38.33 -89.02 23.51
CA ALA A 20 37.09 -88.31 23.81
C ALA A 20 36.44 -87.67 22.57
N HIS A 21 36.59 -88.30 21.40
CA HIS A 21 35.93 -87.86 20.17
C HIS A 21 34.47 -88.33 20.09
N VAL A 22 34.07 -89.29 20.93
CA VAL A 22 32.69 -89.69 21.16
C VAL A 22 32.38 -89.55 22.65
N ILE A 23 31.28 -88.86 22.97
CA ILE A 23 30.87 -88.54 24.34
C ILE A 23 29.56 -89.27 24.63
N PHE A 24 29.55 -90.16 25.63
CA PHE A 24 28.32 -90.81 26.08
C PHE A 24 27.50 -89.88 26.97
N GLN A 25 26.21 -89.71 26.66
CA GLN A 25 25.29 -88.78 27.32
C GLN A 25 24.42 -89.52 28.33
N ASN A 26 24.04 -88.84 29.42
CA ASN A 26 23.06 -89.30 30.41
C ASN A 26 23.31 -90.71 30.98
N VAL A 27 24.58 -91.10 31.12
CA VAL A 27 24.95 -92.44 31.59
C VAL A 27 24.64 -92.56 33.09
N ALA A 28 23.60 -93.32 33.43
CA ALA A 28 23.20 -93.58 34.80
C ALA A 28 24.25 -94.42 35.55
N LYS A 29 24.29 -94.27 36.89
CA LYS A 29 25.18 -95.08 37.76
C LYS A 29 24.80 -96.57 37.80
N SER A 30 23.55 -96.90 37.49
CA SER A 30 23.07 -98.28 37.39
C SER A 30 21.86 -98.40 36.47
N TYR A 31 21.73 -99.56 35.82
CA TYR A 31 20.60 -99.94 34.99
C TYR A 31 19.97 -101.24 35.47
N LEU A 32 18.69 -101.46 35.12
CA LEU A 32 17.98 -102.69 35.49
C LEU A 32 18.48 -103.89 34.67
N PRO A 33 18.85 -105.03 35.30
CA PRO A 33 19.14 -106.27 34.59
C PRO A 33 17.96 -106.71 33.71
N ASN A 34 18.24 -107.42 32.61
CA ASN A 34 17.26 -108.00 31.69
C ASN A 34 16.26 -107.01 31.04
N THR A 35 16.45 -105.69 31.21
CA THR A 35 15.64 -104.64 30.58
C THR A 35 16.39 -104.05 29.39
N HIS A 36 15.71 -103.53 28.36
CA HIS A 36 16.39 -102.86 27.26
C HIS A 36 17.12 -101.59 27.75
N LEU A 37 18.31 -101.33 27.21
CA LEU A 37 19.18 -100.23 27.62
C LEU A 37 19.46 -99.33 26.42
N GLU A 38 19.02 -98.07 26.51
CA GLU A 38 19.38 -97.04 25.55
C GLU A 38 20.74 -96.43 25.89
N CYS A 39 21.67 -96.54 24.95
CA CYS A 39 22.97 -95.91 24.98
C CYS A 39 22.92 -94.65 24.10
N HIS A 40 22.92 -93.48 24.71
CA HIS A 40 22.95 -92.19 24.03
C HIS A 40 24.40 -91.70 23.92
N TYR A 41 24.83 -91.27 22.73
CA TYR A 41 26.18 -90.76 22.51
C TYR A 41 26.24 -89.69 21.41
N THR A 42 27.20 -88.80 21.54
CA THR A 42 27.45 -87.70 20.62
C THR A 42 28.76 -87.96 19.87
N LEU A 43 28.66 -88.11 18.55
CA LEU A 43 29.81 -88.03 17.64
C LEU A 43 30.21 -86.55 17.57
N THR A 44 31.42 -86.22 18.01
CA THR A 44 31.92 -84.84 17.93
C THR A 44 32.52 -84.53 16.55
N GLN A 45 32.76 -83.25 16.27
CA GLN A 45 33.47 -82.77 15.07
C GLN A 45 34.88 -83.38 14.84
N PHE A 46 35.42 -84.14 15.80
CA PHE A 46 36.76 -84.75 15.74
C PHE A 46 36.76 -86.22 15.27
N ILE A 47 35.61 -86.81 14.95
CA ILE A 47 35.51 -88.19 14.43
C ILE A 47 34.62 -88.27 13.19
N HIS A 48 35.09 -89.05 12.20
CA HIS A 48 34.34 -89.41 11.01
C HIS A 48 33.73 -90.81 11.24
N PRO A 49 32.40 -90.93 11.38
CA PRO A 49 31.76 -92.23 11.60
C PRO A 49 31.90 -93.12 10.36
N HIS A 50 31.97 -94.43 10.59
CA HIS A 50 32.04 -95.43 9.54
C HIS A 50 31.05 -96.57 9.82
N GLN A 51 30.52 -97.22 8.77
CA GLN A 51 29.57 -98.35 8.83
C GLN A 51 30.07 -99.62 9.57
N LYS A 52 31.31 -99.60 10.06
CA LYS A 52 31.96 -100.66 10.85
C LYS A 52 32.53 -100.14 12.17
N ASP A 53 32.11 -98.96 12.58
CA ASP A 53 32.29 -98.51 13.95
C ASP A 53 31.18 -99.15 14.81
N TRP A 54 31.43 -99.32 16.10
CA TRP A 54 30.52 -100.01 17.00
C TRP A 54 30.66 -99.54 18.44
N VAL A 55 29.58 -99.65 19.21
CA VAL A 55 29.60 -99.42 20.65
C VAL A 55 29.54 -100.77 21.35
N GLY A 56 30.54 -101.04 22.18
CA GLY A 56 30.57 -102.21 23.06
C GLY A 56 30.26 -101.83 24.50
N ILE A 57 29.65 -102.75 25.24
CA ILE A 57 29.64 -102.75 26.69
C ILE A 57 30.85 -103.57 27.15
N PHE A 58 31.76 -102.94 27.89
CA PHE A 58 32.98 -103.57 28.38
C PHE A 58 32.97 -103.61 29.90
N LYS A 59 33.46 -104.71 30.49
CA LYS A 59 33.77 -104.75 31.92
C LYS A 59 34.95 -103.80 32.20
N VAL A 60 34.87 -102.99 33.26
CA VAL A 60 35.94 -102.06 33.64
C VAL A 60 37.24 -102.84 33.89
N GLY A 61 38.36 -102.34 33.35
CA GLY A 61 39.65 -103.05 33.35
C GLY A 61 39.93 -103.89 32.09
N TRP A 62 39.10 -103.76 31.03
CA TRP A 62 39.40 -104.27 29.70
C TRP A 62 40.78 -103.80 29.19
N SER A 63 41.46 -104.67 28.45
CA SER A 63 42.82 -104.42 27.91
C SER A 63 42.81 -104.23 26.40
N THR A 64 41.86 -104.83 25.68
CA THR A 64 41.74 -104.72 24.22
C THR A 64 40.30 -104.58 23.77
N ALA A 65 40.08 -104.07 22.55
CA ALA A 65 38.77 -104.01 21.92
C ALA A 65 38.12 -105.40 21.64
N ARG A 66 38.75 -106.51 22.02
CA ARG A 66 38.15 -107.86 21.97
C ARG A 66 37.46 -108.25 23.28
N ASP A 67 37.65 -107.48 24.35
CA ASP A 67 37.19 -107.81 25.71
C ASP A 67 35.77 -107.28 25.97
N TYR A 68 34.96 -107.13 24.92
CA TYR A 68 33.57 -106.68 25.02
C TYR A 68 32.68 -107.79 25.57
N TYR A 69 31.67 -107.41 26.36
CA TYR A 69 30.61 -108.30 26.81
C TYR A 69 29.56 -108.49 25.71
N THR A 70 29.09 -107.37 25.15
CA THR A 70 28.18 -107.32 24.00
C THR A 70 28.45 -106.05 23.21
N PHE A 71 28.01 -106.00 21.95
CA PHE A 71 28.19 -104.84 21.08
C PHE A 71 27.04 -104.65 20.09
N LEU A 72 26.91 -103.43 19.58
CA LEU A 72 26.07 -103.08 18.45
C LEU A 72 26.86 -102.19 17.47
N TRP A 73 26.66 -102.39 16.17
CA TRP A 73 27.20 -101.49 15.15
C TRP A 73 26.60 -100.09 15.31
N SER A 74 27.45 -99.06 15.28
CA SER A 74 26.99 -97.68 15.29
C SER A 74 26.30 -97.40 13.96
N PRO A 75 25.00 -97.00 13.94
CA PRO A 75 24.35 -96.63 12.70
C PRO A 75 25.10 -95.45 12.05
N MET A 76 25.26 -95.51 10.73
CA MET A 76 25.81 -94.39 9.96
C MET A 76 24.72 -93.31 9.84
N PRO A 77 24.95 -92.06 10.28
CA PRO A 77 23.93 -91.02 10.19
C PRO A 77 23.55 -90.70 8.74
N GLU A 78 22.26 -90.72 8.44
CA GLU A 78 21.74 -90.31 7.13
C GLU A 78 21.99 -88.80 6.94
N ASN A 79 22.74 -88.44 5.88
CA ASN A 79 23.20 -87.08 5.58
C ASN A 79 24.27 -86.51 6.56
N TYR A 80 25.22 -87.34 7.02
CA TYR A 80 26.38 -86.85 7.77
C TYR A 80 27.19 -85.78 7.00
N VAL A 81 27.46 -84.65 7.65
CA VAL A 81 28.33 -83.57 7.16
C VAL A 81 29.66 -83.62 7.93
N GLU A 82 30.79 -83.55 7.23
CA GLU A 82 32.12 -83.58 7.84
C GLU A 82 32.31 -82.43 8.84
N GLY A 83 32.81 -82.73 10.04
CA GLY A 83 32.92 -81.76 11.13
C GLY A 83 31.61 -81.40 11.85
N SER A 84 30.46 -81.98 11.48
CA SER A 84 29.22 -81.82 12.26
C SER A 84 29.23 -82.65 13.55
N THR A 85 28.47 -82.20 14.55
CA THR A 85 28.26 -82.93 15.81
C THR A 85 26.89 -83.62 15.76
N VAL A 86 26.85 -84.94 15.94
CA VAL A 86 25.66 -85.77 15.72
C VAL A 86 25.35 -86.62 16.94
N ASN A 87 24.11 -86.54 17.43
CA ASN A 87 23.61 -87.40 18.50
C ASN A 87 23.07 -88.71 17.92
N CYS A 88 23.48 -89.82 18.52
CA CYS A 88 23.14 -91.18 18.14
C CYS A 88 22.57 -91.93 19.36
N VAL A 89 21.69 -92.90 19.11
CA VAL A 89 21.12 -93.79 20.13
C VAL A 89 21.22 -95.24 19.68
N LEU A 90 21.59 -96.12 20.60
CA LEU A 90 21.64 -97.57 20.41
C LEU A 90 20.85 -98.27 21.50
N THR A 91 19.92 -99.16 21.12
CA THR A 91 19.11 -99.93 22.07
C THR A 91 19.67 -101.34 22.23
N PHE A 92 20.43 -101.55 23.31
CA PHE A 92 20.87 -102.89 23.70
C PHE A 92 19.69 -103.68 24.27
N GLN A 93 19.45 -104.86 23.72
CA GLN A 93 18.36 -105.73 24.19
C GLN A 93 18.74 -106.41 25.50
N GLY A 94 17.80 -106.45 26.45
CA GLY A 94 18.06 -106.86 27.83
C GLY A 94 18.65 -108.26 28.00
N TYR A 95 18.33 -109.18 27.09
CA TYR A 95 18.86 -110.56 27.10
C TYR A 95 20.32 -110.69 26.60
N TYR A 96 20.93 -109.60 26.12
CA TYR A 96 22.37 -109.51 25.83
C TYR A 96 23.14 -108.71 26.88
N LEU A 97 22.48 -108.20 27.92
CA LEU A 97 23.10 -107.41 28.98
C LEU A 97 23.59 -108.29 30.12
N PRO A 98 24.61 -107.85 30.88
CA PRO A 98 24.96 -108.47 32.15
C PRO A 98 23.77 -108.56 33.12
N ASN A 99 23.79 -109.61 33.94
CA ASN A 99 22.91 -109.72 35.10
C ASN A 99 23.46 -108.89 36.27
N ASP A 100 22.80 -108.94 37.44
CA ASP A 100 23.35 -108.41 38.69
C ASP A 100 24.49 -109.31 39.19
N ASP A 101 25.67 -109.10 38.62
CA ASP A 101 26.93 -109.79 38.92
C ASP A 101 27.85 -108.96 39.85
N GLY A 102 27.41 -107.76 40.24
CA GLY A 102 28.18 -106.80 41.04
C GLY A 102 29.32 -106.10 40.30
N GLU A 103 29.54 -106.39 39.02
CA GLU A 103 30.65 -105.85 38.24
C GLU A 103 30.33 -104.46 37.66
N PHE A 104 31.38 -103.68 37.42
CA PHE A 104 31.26 -102.40 36.74
C PHE A 104 31.49 -102.55 35.24
N TYR A 105 30.62 -101.93 34.47
CA TYR A 105 30.63 -101.89 33.01
C TYR A 105 30.70 -100.44 32.52
N GLN A 106 31.18 -100.26 31.30
CA GLN A 106 31.20 -98.96 30.61
C GLN A 106 30.94 -99.16 29.12
N PHE A 107 30.32 -98.19 28.47
CA PHE A 107 30.27 -98.14 27.02
C PHE A 107 31.62 -97.69 26.47
N CYS A 108 32.07 -98.28 25.36
CA CYS A 108 33.21 -97.79 24.60
C CYS A 108 32.86 -97.76 23.11
N TYR A 109 33.16 -96.64 22.45
CA TYR A 109 33.02 -96.48 20.99
C TYR A 109 34.31 -96.94 20.32
N VAL A 110 34.21 -97.92 19.43
CA VAL A 110 35.32 -98.54 18.73
C VAL A 110 35.18 -98.26 17.23
N THR A 111 36.23 -97.75 16.61
CA THR A 111 36.25 -97.50 15.17
C THR A 111 36.48 -98.79 14.37
N HIS A 112 36.21 -98.74 13.06
CA HIS A 112 36.55 -99.78 12.09
C HIS A 112 38.05 -100.15 12.05
N LYS A 113 38.93 -99.31 12.63
CA LYS A 113 40.37 -99.58 12.78
C LYS A 113 40.72 -100.31 14.08
N GLY A 114 39.76 -100.51 14.98
CA GLY A 114 39.95 -101.06 16.33
C GLY A 114 40.37 -100.04 17.39
N GLU A 115 40.42 -98.74 17.05
CA GLU A 115 40.75 -97.67 17.99
C GLU A 115 39.54 -97.29 18.85
N ILE A 116 39.74 -97.16 20.17
CA ILE A 116 38.75 -96.65 21.12
C ILE A 116 38.74 -95.12 21.07
N ARG A 117 37.59 -94.51 20.75
CA ARG A 117 37.45 -93.05 20.56
C ARG A 117 36.46 -92.37 21.51
N GLY A 118 35.85 -93.14 22.41
CA GLY A 118 35.01 -92.66 23.51
C GLY A 118 34.83 -93.76 24.55
N ALA A 119 34.74 -93.39 25.83
CA ALA A 119 34.40 -94.29 26.93
C ALA A 119 33.47 -93.59 27.93
N SER A 120 32.45 -94.29 28.45
CA SER A 120 31.53 -93.73 29.42
C SER A 120 32.08 -93.74 30.85
N THR A 121 31.40 -93.04 31.76
CA THR A 121 31.49 -93.34 33.19
C THR A 121 31.06 -94.79 33.46
N PRO A 122 31.66 -95.49 34.45
CA PRO A 122 31.24 -96.82 34.86
C PRO A 122 29.81 -96.86 35.45
N PHE A 123 29.13 -97.98 35.24
CA PHE A 123 27.80 -98.30 35.74
C PHE A 123 27.66 -99.79 36.10
N GLN A 124 26.67 -100.13 36.93
CA GLN A 124 26.35 -101.53 37.28
C GLN A 124 24.98 -101.94 36.74
N PHE A 125 24.78 -103.23 36.47
CA PHE A 125 23.45 -103.80 36.26
C PHE A 125 22.90 -104.26 37.60
N ARG A 126 21.93 -103.53 38.19
CA ARG A 126 21.35 -103.87 39.50
C ARG A 126 19.96 -103.29 39.69
N THR A 127 19.14 -103.95 40.51
CA THR A 127 17.85 -103.40 40.95
C THR A 127 18.04 -102.41 42.11
N SER A 128 17.39 -101.25 42.06
CA SER A 128 17.47 -100.23 43.12
C SER A 128 16.91 -100.72 44.45
N SER A 129 17.69 -100.58 45.53
CA SER A 129 17.29 -100.99 46.89
C SER A 129 16.41 -99.94 47.59
N PRO A 130 15.36 -100.30 48.34
CA PRO A 130 14.45 -99.34 48.99
C PRO A 130 15.05 -98.48 50.12
N VAL A 131 16.30 -98.74 50.54
CA VAL A 131 16.88 -98.16 51.77
C VAL A 131 17.37 -96.71 51.59
N GLU A 132 17.40 -96.17 50.37
CA GLU A 132 17.76 -94.77 50.10
C GLU A 132 16.59 -93.77 50.32
N GLU A 133 15.45 -94.20 50.89
CA GLU A 133 14.29 -93.34 51.19
C GLU A 133 14.32 -92.66 52.59
N LEU A 134 15.51 -92.28 53.07
CA LEU A 134 15.67 -91.36 54.20
C LEU A 134 16.66 -90.26 53.84
N LEU A 135 16.14 -89.06 53.58
CA LEU A 135 16.94 -87.86 53.29
C LEU A 135 16.89 -86.93 54.50
N THR A 136 18.04 -86.71 55.13
CA THR A 136 18.23 -85.64 56.11
C THR A 136 18.36 -84.31 55.39
N MET A 137 17.55 -83.32 55.75
CA MET A 137 17.80 -81.91 55.41
C MET A 137 18.23 -81.18 56.67
N GLU A 138 19.26 -80.35 56.54
CA GLU A 138 19.62 -79.33 57.52
C GLU A 138 18.70 -78.12 57.32
N ASP A 139 18.26 -77.49 58.41
CA ASP A 139 17.42 -76.30 58.37
C ASP A 139 18.30 -75.06 58.20
N GLU A 140 18.01 -74.19 57.22
CA GLU A 140 18.83 -73.00 56.89
C GLU A 140 18.65 -71.84 57.91
N GLY A 141 18.41 -72.18 59.17
CA GLY A 141 17.98 -71.27 60.25
C GLY A 141 18.70 -71.47 61.58
N ASN A 142 20.03 -71.69 61.58
CA ASN A 142 20.91 -71.67 62.76
C ASN A 142 20.34 -72.33 64.04
N SER A 143 19.77 -73.53 63.91
CA SER A 143 19.37 -74.36 65.05
C SER A 143 19.99 -75.76 64.93
N ASP A 144 20.73 -76.15 65.97
CA ASP A 144 21.45 -77.43 66.08
C ASP A 144 20.48 -78.60 66.40
N MET A 145 19.45 -78.77 65.56
CA MET A 145 18.34 -79.70 65.78
C MET A 145 17.96 -80.43 64.49
N LEU A 146 18.41 -81.68 64.36
CA LEU A 146 18.12 -82.54 63.22
C LEU A 146 16.65 -83.03 63.27
N VAL A 147 15.78 -82.50 62.40
CA VAL A 147 14.36 -82.91 62.37
C VAL A 147 14.17 -84.08 61.40
N VAL A 148 14.06 -85.30 61.94
CA VAL A 148 13.69 -86.50 61.18
C VAL A 148 12.20 -86.49 60.87
N THR A 149 11.83 -85.83 59.76
CA THR A 149 10.47 -85.87 59.19
C THR A 149 10.35 -86.97 58.16
N THR A 150 9.13 -87.48 57.95
CA THR A 150 8.84 -88.33 56.79
C THR A 150 8.92 -87.48 55.52
N LYS A 151 9.43 -88.07 54.44
CA LYS A 151 9.52 -87.47 53.10
C LYS A 151 8.19 -86.84 52.63
N ALA A 152 7.05 -87.41 53.04
CA ALA A 152 5.72 -86.89 52.76
C ALA A 152 5.48 -85.49 53.39
N GLY A 153 5.65 -85.33 54.71
CA GLY A 153 5.39 -84.06 55.39
C GLY A 153 6.31 -82.92 54.94
N LEU A 154 7.56 -83.24 54.61
CA LEU A 154 8.49 -82.26 54.03
C LEU A 154 8.07 -81.81 52.62
N LEU A 155 7.50 -82.71 51.81
CA LEU A 155 6.96 -82.37 50.50
C LEU A 155 5.67 -81.54 50.63
N GLU A 156 4.78 -81.85 51.58
CA GLU A 156 3.57 -81.06 51.85
C GLU A 156 3.91 -79.61 52.23
N PHE A 157 4.87 -79.39 53.14
CA PHE A 157 5.33 -78.04 53.51
C PHE A 157 5.95 -77.28 52.32
N LYS A 158 6.77 -77.96 51.50
CA LYS A 158 7.33 -77.36 50.27
C LYS A 158 6.25 -77.00 49.25
N ILE A 159 5.23 -77.85 49.09
CA ILE A 159 4.08 -77.59 48.22
C ILE A 159 3.31 -76.35 48.71
N GLU A 160 3.04 -76.20 50.01
CA GLU A 160 2.33 -75.03 50.50
C GLU A 160 3.14 -73.73 50.37
N LYS A 161 4.46 -73.78 50.58
CA LYS A 161 5.35 -72.64 50.29
C LYS A 161 5.30 -72.24 48.80
N ILE A 162 5.40 -73.21 47.90
CA ILE A 162 5.32 -72.99 46.45
C ILE A 162 3.94 -72.45 46.03
N ILE A 163 2.85 -72.87 46.68
CA ILE A 163 1.50 -72.34 46.42
C ILE A 163 1.42 -70.86 46.82
N LYS A 164 1.95 -70.46 47.97
CA LYS A 164 1.97 -69.05 48.41
C LYS A 164 2.83 -68.18 47.48
N GLU A 165 4.03 -68.65 47.13
CA GLU A 165 4.90 -67.97 46.15
C GLU A 165 4.20 -67.82 44.78
N LYS A 166 3.47 -68.86 44.32
CA LYS A 166 2.67 -68.80 43.10
C LYS A 166 1.53 -67.78 43.19
N GLU A 167 0.83 -67.67 44.33
CA GLU A 167 -0.23 -66.68 44.53
C GLU A 167 0.30 -65.25 44.55
N GLU A 168 1.48 -65.02 45.14
CA GLU A 168 2.15 -63.73 45.13
C GLU A 168 2.63 -63.35 43.72
N LEU A 169 3.25 -64.30 43.00
CA LEU A 169 3.63 -64.11 41.60
C LEU A 169 2.42 -63.80 40.71
N LEU A 170 1.29 -64.50 40.88
CA LEU A 170 0.05 -64.20 40.14
C LEU A 170 -0.48 -62.78 40.40
N LYS A 171 -0.37 -62.26 41.62
CA LYS A 171 -0.72 -60.86 41.94
C LYS A 171 0.20 -59.89 41.20
N VAL A 172 1.51 -60.13 41.21
CA VAL A 172 2.52 -59.32 40.51
C VAL A 172 2.28 -59.36 38.99
N THR A 173 2.09 -60.54 38.40
CA THR A 173 1.76 -60.69 36.98
C THR A 173 0.50 -59.91 36.60
N SER A 174 -0.57 -59.97 37.40
CA SER A 174 -1.80 -59.22 37.13
C SER A 174 -1.62 -57.69 37.19
N VAL A 175 -0.68 -57.17 37.99
CA VAL A 175 -0.34 -55.74 38.00
C VAL A 175 0.45 -55.39 36.73
N LEU A 176 1.48 -56.16 36.40
CA LEU A 176 2.29 -55.94 35.19
C LEU A 176 1.47 -56.09 33.89
N GLU A 177 0.48 -56.97 33.85
CA GLU A 177 -0.48 -57.08 32.73
C GLU A 177 -1.30 -55.80 32.54
N LYS A 178 -1.72 -55.16 33.64
CA LYS A 178 -2.45 -53.88 33.61
C LYS A 178 -1.55 -52.72 33.21
N GLU A 179 -0.34 -52.63 33.76
CA GLU A 179 0.64 -51.60 33.41
C GLU A 179 1.05 -51.72 31.94
N THR A 180 1.33 -52.92 31.44
CA THR A 180 1.63 -53.11 30.02
C THR A 180 0.44 -52.83 29.11
N ALA A 181 -0.81 -53.03 29.56
CA ALA A 181 -2.00 -52.59 28.82
C ALA A 181 -2.09 -51.07 28.76
N GLN A 182 -1.95 -50.38 29.90
CA GLN A 182 -1.97 -48.91 29.96
C GLN A 182 -0.87 -48.27 29.11
N LEU A 183 0.34 -48.85 29.10
CA LEU A 183 1.44 -48.41 28.25
C LEU A 183 1.15 -48.65 26.76
N ARG A 184 0.56 -49.79 26.37
CA ARG A 184 0.11 -50.03 24.98
C ARG A 184 -0.91 -48.98 24.53
N ASP A 185 -1.93 -48.70 25.36
CA ASP A 185 -2.94 -47.69 25.05
C ASP A 185 -2.33 -46.29 24.96
N GLN A 186 -1.30 -45.98 25.75
CA GLN A 186 -0.58 -44.70 25.68
C GLN A 186 0.26 -44.58 24.42
N VAL A 187 0.94 -45.65 24.00
CA VAL A 187 1.65 -45.69 22.72
C VAL A 187 0.67 -45.47 21.56
N GLU A 188 -0.47 -46.16 21.53
CA GLU A 188 -1.46 -46.00 20.45
C GLU A 188 -2.03 -44.57 20.38
N ARG A 189 -2.21 -43.89 21.52
CA ARG A 189 -2.60 -42.47 21.55
C ARG A 189 -1.52 -41.56 20.96
N LEU A 190 -0.27 -41.71 21.41
CA LEU A 190 0.86 -40.92 20.91
C LEU A 190 1.14 -41.18 19.43
N GLU A 191 0.95 -42.40 18.93
CA GLU A 191 1.05 -42.73 17.51
C GLU A 191 -0.02 -42.02 16.67
N LYS A 192 -1.27 -41.93 17.17
CA LYS A 192 -2.35 -41.19 16.52
C LYS A 192 -2.08 -39.68 16.50
N GLU A 193 -1.62 -39.11 17.62
CA GLU A 193 -1.23 -37.69 17.72
C GLU A 193 -0.06 -37.37 16.78
N LEU A 194 0.99 -38.20 16.77
CA LEU A 194 2.12 -38.07 15.85
C LEU A 194 1.70 -38.17 14.38
N ASN A 195 0.75 -39.04 14.05
CA ASN A 195 0.22 -39.16 12.69
C ASN A 195 -0.65 -37.95 12.30
N HIS A 196 -1.41 -37.39 13.24
CA HIS A 196 -2.19 -36.19 13.03
C HIS A 196 -1.29 -34.96 12.77
N GLU A 197 -0.26 -34.75 13.58
CA GLU A 197 0.69 -33.64 13.35
C GLU A 197 1.53 -33.85 12.08
N LYS A 198 1.87 -35.09 11.69
CA LYS A 198 2.48 -35.36 10.37
C LYS A 198 1.56 -34.91 9.23
N GLN A 199 0.28 -35.29 9.27
CA GLN A 199 -0.70 -34.84 8.28
C GLN A 199 -0.86 -33.31 8.28
N ARG A 200 -0.80 -32.66 9.44
CA ARG A 200 -0.85 -31.20 9.54
C ARG A 200 0.39 -30.52 8.97
N CYS A 201 1.58 -31.07 9.20
CA CYS A 201 2.82 -30.63 8.57
C CYS A 201 2.79 -30.79 7.06
N ASP A 202 2.31 -31.93 6.53
CA ASP A 202 2.16 -32.16 5.09
C ASP A 202 1.19 -31.14 4.46
N GLN A 203 0.05 -30.88 5.12
CA GLN A 203 -0.92 -29.86 4.70
C GLN A 203 -0.28 -28.47 4.66
N LEU A 204 0.34 -28.02 5.75
CA LEU A 204 1.04 -26.73 5.84
C LEU A 204 2.15 -26.61 4.79
N GLN A 205 2.87 -27.69 4.49
CA GLN A 205 3.89 -27.70 3.44
C GLN A 205 3.28 -27.52 2.04
N THR A 206 2.12 -28.13 1.76
CA THR A 206 1.40 -27.89 0.50
C THR A 206 0.83 -26.47 0.41
N GLU A 207 0.29 -25.92 1.49
CA GLU A 207 -0.18 -24.54 1.54
C GLU A 207 0.95 -23.54 1.35
N GLN A 208 2.09 -23.76 2.02
CA GLN A 208 3.30 -22.94 1.85
C GLN A 208 3.78 -22.97 0.39
N LYS A 209 3.83 -24.16 -0.24
CA LYS A 209 4.22 -24.30 -1.64
C LYS A 209 3.26 -23.56 -2.59
N ASN A 210 1.96 -23.68 -2.36
CA ASN A 210 0.95 -22.98 -3.16
C ASN A 210 1.04 -21.45 -2.98
N ASN A 211 1.31 -20.98 -1.75
CA ASN A 211 1.50 -19.57 -1.44
C ASN A 211 2.76 -19.01 -2.11
N VAL A 212 3.88 -19.74 -2.08
CA VAL A 212 5.10 -19.37 -2.82
C VAL A 212 4.84 -19.28 -4.32
N GLN A 213 4.14 -20.25 -4.92
CA GLN A 213 3.78 -20.21 -6.35
C GLN A 213 2.85 -19.03 -6.70
N ALA A 214 1.89 -18.70 -5.83
CA ALA A 214 1.03 -17.53 -6.00
C ALA A 214 1.83 -16.22 -5.87
N SER A 215 2.79 -16.15 -4.94
CA SER A 215 3.68 -15.00 -4.75
C SER A 215 4.61 -14.80 -5.96
N GLU A 216 5.16 -15.88 -6.53
CA GLU A 216 5.95 -15.84 -7.76
C GLU A 216 5.10 -15.37 -8.96
N ALA A 217 3.87 -15.87 -9.10
CA ALA A 217 2.95 -15.42 -10.15
C ALA A 217 2.60 -13.93 -10.02
N LEU A 218 2.22 -13.48 -8.82
CA LEU A 218 1.95 -12.05 -8.55
C LEU A 218 3.17 -11.18 -8.81
N LYS A 219 4.39 -11.65 -8.49
CA LYS A 219 5.62 -10.95 -8.81
C LYS A 219 5.80 -10.77 -10.32
N THR A 220 5.56 -11.82 -11.12
CA THR A 220 5.63 -11.70 -12.59
C THR A 220 4.58 -10.74 -13.15
N GLU A 221 3.36 -10.71 -12.58
CA GLU A 221 2.33 -9.75 -12.97
C GLU A 221 2.71 -8.30 -12.61
N ILE A 222 3.32 -8.08 -11.43
CA ILE A 222 3.86 -6.78 -11.03
C ILE A 222 4.96 -6.31 -11.98
N ASP A 223 5.90 -7.18 -12.36
CA ASP A 223 6.97 -6.84 -13.30
C ASP A 223 6.43 -6.50 -14.71
N ASP A 224 5.42 -7.25 -15.18
CA ASP A 224 4.72 -6.97 -16.45
C ASP A 224 3.90 -5.66 -16.41
N LEU A 225 3.23 -5.37 -15.30
CA LEU A 225 2.50 -4.12 -15.08
C LEU A 225 3.47 -2.93 -15.01
N LYS A 226 4.60 -3.08 -14.32
CA LYS A 226 5.66 -2.08 -14.26
C LYS A 226 6.22 -1.77 -15.65
N LYS A 227 6.51 -2.80 -16.45
CA LYS A 227 6.95 -2.61 -17.84
C LYS A 227 5.91 -1.85 -18.68
N LYS A 228 4.62 -2.19 -18.58
CA LYS A 228 3.52 -1.48 -19.26
C LYS A 228 3.39 -0.02 -18.79
N HIS A 229 3.60 0.22 -17.50
CA HIS A 229 3.63 1.57 -16.93
C HIS A 229 4.80 2.39 -17.50
N ASP A 230 6.01 1.82 -17.54
CA ASP A 230 7.21 2.50 -18.05
C ASP A 230 7.10 2.77 -19.58
N GLU A 231 6.50 1.84 -20.33
CA GLU A 231 6.12 2.06 -21.74
C GLU A 231 5.06 3.16 -21.93
N ALA A 232 4.11 3.29 -21.00
CA ALA A 232 3.09 4.34 -21.03
C ALA A 232 3.69 5.71 -20.66
N ALA A 233 4.52 5.79 -19.61
CA ALA A 233 5.25 6.99 -19.21
C ALA A 233 6.15 7.50 -20.33
N SER A 234 6.87 6.60 -21.02
CA SER A 234 7.69 6.95 -22.19
C SER A 234 6.86 7.56 -23.33
N LYS A 235 5.63 7.06 -23.57
CA LYS A 235 4.70 7.63 -24.56
C LYS A 235 4.15 8.99 -24.13
N VAL A 236 3.90 9.20 -22.83
CA VAL A 236 3.48 10.51 -22.31
C VAL A 236 4.59 11.55 -22.53
N LEU A 237 5.83 11.23 -22.16
CA LEU A 237 6.99 12.12 -22.38
C LEU A 237 7.17 12.46 -23.88
N GLN A 238 7.01 11.49 -24.78
CA GLN A 238 7.08 11.76 -26.22
C GLN A 238 5.96 12.69 -26.70
N LEU A 239 4.73 12.52 -26.19
CA LEU A 239 3.59 13.38 -26.53
C LEU A 239 3.75 14.79 -25.94
N GLU A 240 4.36 14.93 -24.75
CA GLU A 240 4.71 16.22 -24.16
C GLU A 240 5.75 16.95 -25.02
N GLU A 241 6.81 16.26 -25.47
CA GLU A 241 7.79 16.81 -26.42
C GLU A 241 7.11 17.22 -27.75
N ASP A 242 6.28 16.34 -28.33
CA ASP A 242 5.55 16.64 -29.57
C ASP A 242 4.66 17.89 -29.42
N ILE A 243 3.90 18.00 -28.32
CA ILE A 243 3.09 19.18 -27.99
C ILE A 243 3.95 20.42 -27.83
N MET A 244 5.11 20.33 -27.18
CA MET A 244 6.06 21.45 -27.08
C MET A 244 6.55 21.89 -28.47
N THR A 245 6.94 20.96 -29.36
CA THR A 245 7.38 21.35 -30.71
C THR A 245 6.26 21.93 -31.56
N VAL A 246 5.03 21.44 -31.44
CA VAL A 246 3.85 21.97 -32.15
C VAL A 246 3.50 23.37 -31.61
N THR A 247 3.55 23.58 -30.30
CA THR A 247 3.30 24.88 -29.66
C THR A 247 4.36 25.91 -30.09
N GLN A 248 5.64 25.52 -30.10
CA GLN A 248 6.72 26.39 -30.57
C GLN A 248 6.56 26.76 -32.06
N LYS A 249 6.15 25.80 -32.92
CA LYS A 249 5.84 26.06 -34.33
C LYS A 249 4.63 26.99 -34.49
N ALA A 250 3.60 26.85 -33.65
CA ALA A 250 2.43 27.73 -33.65
C ALA A 250 2.83 29.17 -33.29
N ILE A 251 3.61 29.37 -32.21
CA ILE A 251 4.13 30.69 -31.81
C ILE A 251 5.00 31.31 -32.92
N ALA A 252 5.84 30.52 -33.59
CA ALA A 252 6.63 30.99 -34.73
C ALA A 252 5.76 31.42 -35.93
N LYS A 253 4.61 30.78 -36.13
CA LYS A 253 3.65 31.15 -37.19
C LYS A 253 2.77 32.34 -36.81
N GLU A 254 2.39 32.49 -35.55
CA GLU A 254 1.69 33.66 -35.01
C GLU A 254 2.56 34.93 -35.17
N THR A 255 3.85 34.84 -34.81
CA THR A 255 4.81 35.96 -34.94
C THR A 255 5.14 36.30 -36.40
N GLU A 256 5.21 35.32 -37.30
CA GLU A 256 5.31 35.55 -38.74
C GLU A 256 4.04 36.25 -39.29
N LEU A 257 2.86 35.79 -38.86
CA LEU A 257 1.57 36.38 -39.22
C LEU A 257 1.46 37.83 -38.74
N ASP A 258 1.89 38.15 -37.52
CA ASP A 258 1.90 39.53 -37.01
C ASP A 258 2.90 40.42 -37.78
N SER A 259 4.08 39.91 -38.14
CA SER A 259 5.00 40.63 -39.04
C SER A 259 4.36 40.91 -40.41
N LEU A 260 3.55 40.00 -40.93
CA LEU A 260 2.80 40.20 -42.17
C LEU A 260 1.63 41.20 -41.99
N LYS A 261 0.92 41.19 -40.86
CA LYS A 261 -0.10 42.20 -40.52
C LYS A 261 0.52 43.60 -40.49
N ASP A 262 1.69 43.78 -39.88
CA ASP A 262 2.34 45.09 -39.80
C ASP A 262 2.90 45.57 -41.14
N LYS A 263 3.45 44.67 -41.96
CA LYS A 263 3.78 44.97 -43.36
C LYS A 263 2.53 45.39 -44.14
N LEU A 264 1.39 44.71 -43.95
CA LEU A 264 0.12 45.05 -44.58
C LEU A 264 -0.38 46.43 -44.14
N LYS A 265 -0.37 46.75 -42.83
CA LYS A 265 -0.71 48.09 -42.31
C LYS A 265 0.15 49.17 -42.98
N LYS A 266 1.46 48.94 -43.08
CA LYS A 266 2.39 49.89 -43.73
C LYS A 266 2.05 50.10 -45.21
N VAL A 267 1.80 49.04 -45.97
CA VAL A 267 1.40 49.12 -47.39
C VAL A 267 0.04 49.80 -47.55
N VAL A 268 -0.90 49.61 -46.61
CA VAL A 268 -2.18 50.34 -46.60
C VAL A 268 -1.97 51.84 -46.39
N LEU A 269 -1.14 52.24 -45.42
CA LEU A 269 -0.80 53.66 -45.20
C LEU A 269 -0.08 54.27 -46.42
N GLU A 270 0.86 53.56 -47.04
CA GLU A 270 1.53 53.98 -48.28
C GLU A 270 0.52 54.14 -49.44
N LYS A 271 -0.45 53.21 -49.56
CA LYS A 271 -1.55 53.30 -50.54
C LYS A 271 -2.43 54.53 -50.28
N GLU A 272 -2.86 54.76 -49.04
CA GLU A 272 -3.70 55.91 -48.66
C GLU A 272 -2.97 57.24 -48.92
N GLN A 273 -1.66 57.30 -48.64
CA GLN A 273 -0.81 58.45 -48.95
C GLN A 273 -0.71 58.69 -50.46
N LEU A 274 -0.52 57.63 -51.27
CA LEU A 274 -0.52 57.73 -52.72
C LEU A 274 -1.90 58.09 -53.31
N GLU A 275 -3.00 57.62 -52.72
CA GLU A 275 -4.37 58.02 -53.10
C GLU A 275 -4.63 59.50 -52.79
N CYS A 276 -4.09 60.03 -51.68
CA CYS A 276 -4.11 61.44 -51.34
C CYS A 276 -3.33 62.30 -52.35
N VAL A 277 -2.09 61.90 -52.69
CA VAL A 277 -1.28 62.58 -53.73
C VAL A 277 -1.97 62.51 -55.11
N LEU A 278 -2.54 61.37 -55.48
CA LEU A 278 -3.30 61.23 -56.73
C LEU A 278 -4.54 62.14 -56.73
N LYS A 279 -5.13 62.43 -55.56
CA LYS A 279 -6.26 63.34 -55.41
C LYS A 279 -5.82 64.80 -55.55
N THR A 280 -4.71 65.21 -54.93
CA THR A 280 -4.18 66.58 -55.11
C THR A 280 -3.79 66.85 -56.57
N GLU A 281 -3.08 65.92 -57.21
CA GLU A 281 -2.71 66.00 -58.64
C GLU A 281 -3.94 66.12 -59.57
N LYS A 282 -5.04 65.42 -59.25
CA LYS A 282 -6.31 65.54 -60.00
C LYS A 282 -6.95 66.91 -59.82
N ASP A 283 -6.91 67.47 -58.62
CA ASP A 283 -7.52 68.76 -58.32
C ASP A 283 -6.69 69.92 -58.89
N GLU A 284 -5.35 69.83 -58.84
CA GLU A 284 -4.44 70.73 -59.55
C GLU A 284 -4.64 70.67 -61.06
N LYS A 285 -4.79 69.46 -61.65
CA LYS A 285 -5.08 69.31 -63.07
C LYS A 285 -6.40 69.97 -63.49
N GLU A 286 -7.45 69.89 -62.68
CA GLU A 286 -8.70 70.58 -62.98
C GLU A 286 -8.56 72.10 -62.77
N LEU A 287 -7.76 72.57 -61.81
CA LEU A 287 -7.41 73.98 -61.64
C LEU A 287 -6.64 74.54 -62.85
N TYR A 288 -5.64 73.81 -63.36
CA TYR A 288 -4.92 74.18 -64.59
C TYR A 288 -5.84 74.24 -65.81
N LYS A 289 -6.81 73.32 -65.91
CA LYS A 289 -7.83 73.31 -66.98
C LYS A 289 -8.82 74.47 -66.86
N ILE A 290 -9.15 74.91 -65.65
CA ILE A 290 -9.91 76.16 -65.40
C ILE A 290 -9.07 77.37 -65.81
N HIS A 291 -7.79 77.41 -65.43
CA HIS A 291 -6.89 78.50 -65.82
C HIS A 291 -6.75 78.59 -67.35
N LEU A 292 -6.56 77.47 -68.04
CA LEU A 292 -6.48 77.42 -69.50
C LEU A 292 -7.75 78.01 -70.15
N LYS A 293 -8.94 77.58 -69.70
CA LYS A 293 -10.21 78.15 -70.16
C LYS A 293 -10.34 79.65 -69.90
N ASN A 294 -9.87 80.13 -68.74
CA ASN A 294 -9.89 81.56 -68.42
C ASN A 294 -8.98 82.36 -69.36
N THR A 295 -7.77 81.85 -69.63
CA THR A 295 -6.82 82.45 -70.60
C THR A 295 -7.35 82.39 -72.04
N GLU A 296 -8.04 81.31 -72.43
CA GLU A 296 -8.75 81.23 -73.72
C GLU A 296 -9.85 82.29 -73.81
N ILE A 297 -10.69 82.41 -72.79
CA ILE A 297 -11.74 83.43 -72.71
C ILE A 297 -11.14 84.84 -72.81
N GLU A 298 -10.06 85.12 -72.08
CA GLU A 298 -9.36 86.41 -72.11
C GLU A 298 -8.76 86.70 -73.49
N ASN A 299 -8.11 85.73 -74.13
CA ASN A 299 -7.67 85.84 -75.52
C ASN A 299 -8.83 86.14 -76.47
N THR A 300 -10.01 85.51 -76.32
CA THR A 300 -11.18 85.86 -77.16
C THR A 300 -11.71 87.28 -76.90
N LYS A 301 -11.57 87.82 -75.68
CA LYS A 301 -11.90 89.23 -75.38
C LYS A 301 -10.91 90.17 -76.05
N LEU A 302 -9.61 89.93 -75.89
CA LEU A 302 -8.54 90.72 -76.51
C LEU A 302 -8.62 90.69 -78.05
N VAL A 303 -8.93 89.54 -78.66
CA VAL A 303 -9.16 89.44 -80.12
C VAL A 303 -10.37 90.27 -80.56
N LYS A 304 -11.47 90.27 -79.80
CA LYS A 304 -12.64 91.14 -80.08
C LYS A 304 -12.28 92.61 -79.94
N GLU A 305 -11.52 92.97 -78.91
CA GLU A 305 -11.07 94.34 -78.67
C GLU A 305 -10.14 94.83 -79.79
N ILE A 306 -9.14 94.04 -80.19
CA ILE A 306 -8.29 94.28 -81.36
C ILE A 306 -9.14 94.44 -82.63
N GLN A 307 -10.20 93.64 -82.81
CA GLN A 307 -11.10 93.79 -83.95
C GLN A 307 -11.89 95.11 -83.90
N THR A 308 -12.33 95.57 -82.72
CA THR A 308 -12.96 96.90 -82.58
C THR A 308 -11.97 98.04 -82.86
N PHE A 309 -10.71 97.93 -82.41
CA PHE A 309 -9.67 98.89 -82.76
C PHE A 309 -9.37 98.92 -84.25
N LYS A 310 -9.28 97.77 -84.92
CA LYS A 310 -9.13 97.69 -86.39
C LYS A 310 -10.29 98.37 -87.14
N ASN A 311 -11.53 98.17 -86.68
CA ASN A 311 -12.70 98.82 -87.27
C ASN A 311 -12.68 100.35 -87.06
N LEU A 312 -12.26 100.81 -85.87
CA LEU A 312 -12.05 102.23 -85.59
C LEU A 312 -10.93 102.85 -86.44
N ASP A 313 -9.84 102.12 -86.65
CA ASP A 313 -8.70 102.58 -87.44
C ASP A 313 -9.04 102.64 -88.94
N ALA A 314 -9.74 101.63 -89.46
CA ALA A 314 -10.30 101.67 -90.82
C ALA A 314 -11.28 102.86 -91.01
N ASN A 315 -12.08 103.19 -90.00
CA ASN A 315 -12.95 104.36 -90.05
C ASN A 315 -12.15 105.68 -90.02
N LYS A 316 -11.04 105.75 -89.27
CA LYS A 316 -10.12 106.90 -89.30
C LYS A 316 -9.43 107.02 -90.66
N GLU A 317 -8.94 105.94 -91.27
CA GLU A 317 -8.36 105.93 -92.62
C GLU A 317 -9.35 106.40 -93.69
N ASN A 318 -10.62 105.99 -93.60
CA ASN A 318 -11.69 106.51 -94.45
C ASN A 318 -11.88 108.03 -94.26
N MET A 319 -11.88 108.50 -93.01
CA MET A 319 -12.00 109.93 -92.69
C MET A 319 -10.79 110.74 -93.16
N ILE A 320 -9.58 110.19 -93.01
CA ILE A 320 -8.32 110.76 -93.52
C ILE A 320 -8.36 110.84 -95.04
N SER A 321 -8.89 109.82 -95.71
CA SER A 321 -9.09 109.82 -97.17
C SER A 321 -10.05 110.91 -97.62
N TYR A 322 -11.21 111.05 -96.96
CA TYR A 322 -12.15 112.15 -97.18
C TYR A 322 -11.50 113.53 -96.98
N TYR A 323 -10.75 113.73 -95.88
CA TYR A 323 -10.06 115.00 -95.65
C TYR A 323 -8.91 115.25 -96.62
N LYS A 324 -8.20 114.21 -97.11
CA LYS A 324 -7.19 114.34 -98.18
C LYS A 324 -7.83 114.85 -99.48
N GLU A 325 -9.00 114.32 -99.86
CA GLU A 325 -9.74 114.83 -101.02
C GLU A 325 -10.20 116.27 -100.84
N GLU A 326 -10.74 116.63 -99.66
CA GLU A 326 -11.17 117.99 -99.36
C GLU A 326 -10.01 118.99 -99.35
N VAL A 327 -8.86 118.61 -98.79
CA VAL A 327 -7.62 119.39 -98.88
C VAL A 327 -7.17 119.54 -100.34
N GLY A 328 -7.29 118.49 -101.17
CA GLY A 328 -7.03 118.59 -102.61
C GLY A 328 -7.95 119.58 -103.32
N ARG A 329 -9.25 119.58 -103.01
CA ARG A 329 -10.23 120.57 -103.53
C ARG A 329 -9.85 122.00 -103.12
N LEU A 330 -9.52 122.22 -101.84
CA LEU A 330 -9.12 123.52 -101.32
C LEU A 330 -7.78 124.00 -101.89
N GLN A 331 -6.81 123.11 -102.13
CA GLN A 331 -5.53 123.43 -102.77
C GLN A 331 -5.71 123.93 -104.21
N LEU A 332 -6.63 123.32 -104.98
CA LEU A 332 -7.00 123.81 -106.31
C LEU A 332 -7.62 125.22 -106.24
N PHE A 333 -8.54 125.45 -105.30
CA PHE A 333 -9.15 126.77 -105.09
C PHE A 333 -8.14 127.84 -104.65
N ILE A 334 -7.14 127.46 -103.84
CA ILE A 334 -6.04 128.36 -103.46
C ILE A 334 -5.14 128.65 -104.67
N ALA A 335 -4.79 127.66 -105.49
CA ALA A 335 -4.01 127.87 -106.71
C ALA A 335 -4.72 128.79 -107.71
N GLU A 336 -6.04 128.64 -107.86
CA GLU A 336 -6.89 129.53 -108.65
C GLU A 336 -6.91 130.95 -108.07
N LYS A 337 -7.06 131.08 -106.73
CA LYS A 337 -6.97 132.37 -106.03
C LYS A 337 -5.59 133.01 -106.09
N GLU A 338 -4.51 132.24 -106.11
CA GLU A 338 -3.14 132.75 -106.26
C GLU A 338 -2.84 133.20 -107.70
N ASN A 339 -3.38 132.52 -108.70
CA ASN A 339 -3.37 133.00 -110.09
C ASN A 339 -4.15 134.33 -110.22
N MET A 340 -5.30 134.45 -109.55
CA MET A 340 -6.04 135.72 -109.43
C MET A 340 -5.23 136.79 -108.67
N LYS A 341 -4.48 136.43 -107.62
CA LYS A 341 -3.67 137.36 -106.82
C LYS A 341 -2.44 137.87 -107.57
N LYS A 342 -1.81 137.03 -108.39
CA LYS A 342 -0.67 137.40 -109.26
C LYS A 342 -1.05 138.39 -110.37
N ALA A 343 -2.33 138.62 -110.61
CA ALA A 343 -2.82 139.56 -111.61
C ALA A 343 -3.12 140.99 -111.08
N PHE A 344 -3.09 141.27 -109.77
CA PHE A 344 -3.79 142.45 -109.23
C PHE A 344 -3.02 143.46 -108.35
N PHE A 345 -1.79 143.24 -107.88
CA PHE A 345 -1.14 144.21 -106.95
C PHE A 345 0.32 144.58 -107.24
N LEU A 346 0.49 145.79 -107.77
CA LEU A 346 1.73 146.59 -107.81
C LEU A 346 1.42 148.07 -107.43
N SER A 347 1.09 148.36 -106.16
CA SER A 347 1.01 149.76 -105.65
C SER A 347 0.97 149.95 -104.11
N SER A 348 1.91 150.77 -103.60
CA SER A 348 1.93 151.64 -102.36
C SER A 348 1.83 151.08 -100.92
N SER A 349 2.14 151.94 -99.91
CA SER A 349 2.58 151.57 -98.54
C SER A 349 2.31 152.61 -97.39
N ASN A 350 2.70 152.25 -96.14
CA ASN A 350 3.12 153.08 -94.96
C ASN A 350 2.18 153.53 -93.78
N LYS A 351 2.63 153.19 -92.54
CA LYS A 351 2.88 153.94 -91.25
C LYS A 351 1.80 154.57 -90.30
N GLU A 352 1.90 154.13 -89.02
CA GLU A 352 2.03 154.79 -87.66
C GLU A 352 1.35 156.12 -87.23
N ASP A 353 0.79 156.16 -85.98
CA ASP A 353 1.11 157.14 -84.88
C ASP A 353 0.30 156.91 -83.57
N ALA A 354 0.78 157.42 -82.39
CA ALA A 354 -0.02 158.00 -81.26
C ALA A 354 0.74 158.17 -79.91
N SER A 355 0.71 159.36 -79.29
CA SER A 355 1.29 159.64 -77.95
C SER A 355 0.44 160.60 -77.09
N ILE A 356 -0.57 160.08 -76.37
CA ILE A 356 -1.46 160.88 -75.48
C ILE A 356 -1.61 160.27 -74.05
N LEU A 357 -1.09 159.06 -73.81
CA LEU A 357 -1.49 158.19 -72.69
C LEU A 357 -0.88 158.46 -71.29
N LYS A 358 -0.11 159.54 -71.08
CA LYS A 358 0.70 159.69 -69.83
C LYS A 358 0.06 160.48 -68.67
N GLU A 359 -0.97 161.31 -68.89
CA GLU A 359 -1.52 162.16 -67.81
C GLU A 359 -2.54 161.43 -66.90
N GLN A 360 -3.08 160.28 -67.32
CA GLN A 360 -4.12 159.56 -66.56
C GLN A 360 -3.56 158.77 -65.35
N LEU A 361 -2.26 158.53 -65.29
CA LEU A 361 -1.66 157.62 -64.29
C LEU A 361 -1.70 158.18 -62.85
N ARG A 362 -1.48 159.49 -62.69
CA ARG A 362 -1.24 160.13 -61.38
C ARG A 362 -2.45 160.21 -60.45
N LYS A 363 -3.66 159.89 -60.94
CA LYS A 363 -4.89 159.83 -60.11
C LYS A 363 -5.19 158.45 -59.52
N ALA A 364 -4.52 157.40 -59.99
CA ALA A 364 -4.74 156.04 -59.50
C ALA A 364 -3.94 155.72 -58.22
N GLU A 365 -2.84 156.44 -57.98
CA GLU A 365 -1.86 156.11 -56.94
C GLU A 365 -2.36 156.44 -55.51
N ASP A 366 -3.03 157.57 -55.32
CA ASP A 366 -3.54 157.98 -53.99
C ASP A 366 -4.62 157.02 -53.44
N GLN A 367 -5.42 156.41 -54.31
CA GLN A 367 -6.49 155.46 -53.91
C GLN A 367 -5.92 154.14 -53.36
N ILE A 368 -4.72 153.75 -53.79
CA ILE A 368 -4.07 152.48 -53.41
C ILE A 368 -3.54 152.53 -51.97
N GLN A 369 -3.22 153.71 -51.45
CA GLN A 369 -2.59 153.85 -50.14
C GLN A 369 -3.54 153.59 -48.96
N ALA A 370 -4.84 153.90 -49.10
CA ALA A 370 -5.85 153.63 -48.08
C ALA A 370 -6.13 152.12 -47.93
N SER A 371 -6.34 151.40 -49.04
CA SER A 371 -6.56 149.95 -49.06
C SER A 371 -5.40 149.16 -48.44
N LYS A 372 -4.19 149.72 -48.46
CA LYS A 372 -2.98 149.11 -47.89
C LYS A 372 -2.99 148.99 -46.37
N GLN A 373 -3.75 149.82 -45.64
CA GLN A 373 -3.84 149.73 -44.17
C GLN A 373 -4.84 148.67 -43.69
N GLU A 374 -5.95 148.47 -44.42
CA GLU A 374 -6.92 147.39 -44.12
C GLU A 374 -6.30 146.00 -44.31
N ALA A 375 -5.47 145.83 -45.35
CA ALA A 375 -4.76 144.58 -45.61
C ALA A 375 -3.81 144.14 -44.48
N VAL A 376 -3.24 145.09 -43.71
CA VAL A 376 -2.30 144.78 -42.61
C VAL A 376 -3.04 144.22 -41.39
N LEU A 377 -4.26 144.68 -41.11
CA LEU A 377 -5.07 144.13 -40.01
C LEU A 377 -5.54 142.70 -40.34
N MET A 378 -6.08 142.49 -41.54
CA MET A 378 -6.47 141.15 -42.03
C MET A 378 -5.29 140.16 -42.03
N SER A 379 -4.08 140.61 -42.36
CA SER A 379 -2.88 139.76 -42.34
C SER A 379 -2.48 139.31 -40.94
N LYS A 380 -2.83 140.06 -39.89
CA LYS A 380 -2.55 139.69 -38.50
C LYS A 380 -3.52 138.62 -38.00
N GLU A 381 -4.81 138.77 -38.28
CA GLU A 381 -5.85 137.79 -37.95
C GLU A 381 -5.60 136.44 -38.64
N LEU A 382 -5.16 136.46 -39.91
CA LEU A 382 -4.75 135.23 -40.62
C LEU A 382 -3.56 134.52 -39.94
N SER A 383 -2.58 135.29 -39.43
CA SER A 383 -1.40 134.74 -38.74
C SER A 383 -1.79 134.01 -37.45
N ASP A 384 -2.68 134.60 -36.66
CA ASP A 384 -3.12 133.99 -35.40
C ASP A 384 -3.96 132.72 -35.64
N ALA A 385 -4.78 132.70 -36.69
CA ALA A 385 -5.51 131.51 -37.11
C ALA A 385 -4.59 130.36 -37.58
N VAL A 386 -3.51 130.67 -38.31
CA VAL A 386 -2.51 129.66 -38.72
C VAL A 386 -1.79 129.06 -37.51
N ASN A 387 -1.41 129.88 -36.54
CA ASN A 387 -0.75 129.41 -35.31
C ASN A 387 -1.62 128.41 -34.52
N VAL A 388 -2.94 128.64 -34.43
CA VAL A 388 -3.88 127.71 -33.77
C VAL A 388 -4.04 126.41 -34.56
N ARG A 389 -4.10 126.47 -35.89
CA ARG A 389 -4.17 125.29 -36.77
C ARG A 389 -2.92 124.42 -36.63
N ASP A 390 -1.74 125.03 -36.60
CA ASP A 390 -0.48 124.29 -36.57
C ASP A 390 -0.24 123.65 -35.20
N LYS A 391 -0.70 124.31 -34.13
CA LYS A 391 -0.75 123.73 -32.78
C LYS A 391 -1.67 122.50 -32.71
N THR A 392 -2.91 122.61 -33.21
CA THR A 392 -3.88 121.50 -33.21
C THR A 392 -3.46 120.32 -34.09
N MET A 393 -2.76 120.57 -35.21
CA MET A 393 -2.13 119.51 -36.01
C MET A 393 -1.02 118.76 -35.25
N ALA A 394 -0.18 119.46 -34.49
CA ALA A 394 0.88 118.84 -33.69
C ALA A 394 0.33 117.97 -32.56
N ASP A 395 -0.73 118.42 -31.89
CA ASP A 395 -1.41 117.67 -30.83
C ASP A 395 -2.10 116.41 -31.42
N LEU A 396 -2.75 116.51 -32.59
CA LEU A 396 -3.34 115.37 -33.32
C LEU A 396 -2.28 114.34 -33.74
N HIS A 397 -1.11 114.79 -34.20
CA HIS A 397 0.00 113.89 -34.57
C HIS A 397 0.54 113.13 -33.35
N SER A 398 0.66 113.81 -32.21
CA SER A 398 1.09 113.21 -30.95
C SER A 398 0.10 112.14 -30.46
N ALA A 399 -1.21 112.42 -30.53
CA ALA A 399 -2.26 111.45 -30.20
C ALA A 399 -2.25 110.21 -31.11
N ARG A 400 -1.90 110.36 -32.40
CA ARG A 400 -1.76 109.21 -33.32
C ARG A 400 -0.57 108.32 -32.95
N LEU A 401 0.57 108.90 -32.58
CA LEU A 401 1.75 108.14 -32.13
C LEU A 401 1.48 107.35 -30.85
N GLU A 402 0.75 107.93 -29.88
CA GLU A 402 0.32 107.17 -28.70
C GLU A 402 -0.66 106.04 -29.05
N ASN A 403 -1.56 106.26 -30.01
CA ASN A 403 -2.50 105.22 -30.46
C ASN A 403 -1.77 104.02 -31.09
N GLU A 404 -0.78 104.26 -31.95
CA GLU A 404 0.05 103.19 -32.53
C GLU A 404 0.91 102.47 -31.47
N LYS A 405 1.43 103.20 -30.47
CA LYS A 405 2.13 102.62 -29.32
C LYS A 405 1.23 101.68 -28.51
N LEU A 406 -0.02 102.09 -28.24
CA LEU A 406 -1.02 101.27 -27.55
C LEU A 406 -1.46 100.05 -28.39
N LYS A 407 -1.64 100.19 -29.70
CA LYS A 407 -1.90 99.06 -30.61
C LYS A 407 -0.77 98.03 -30.59
N LYS A 408 0.49 98.48 -30.58
CA LYS A 408 1.64 97.58 -30.49
C LYS A 408 1.64 96.82 -29.15
N GLN A 409 1.42 97.52 -28.04
CA GLN A 409 1.29 96.89 -26.72
C GLN A 409 0.14 95.88 -26.64
N LEU A 410 -1.00 96.16 -27.31
CA LEU A 410 -2.11 95.21 -27.43
C LEU A 410 -1.75 93.98 -28.27
N ALA A 411 -1.02 94.15 -29.37
CA ALA A 411 -0.54 93.05 -30.21
C ALA A 411 0.47 92.16 -29.46
N ASP A 412 1.40 92.75 -28.71
CA ASP A 412 2.38 92.04 -27.90
C ASP A 412 1.69 91.26 -26.76
N ALA A 413 0.67 91.84 -26.10
CA ALA A 413 -0.14 91.17 -25.08
C ALA A 413 -0.99 90.01 -25.66
N LEU A 414 -1.53 90.17 -26.88
CA LEU A 414 -2.25 89.10 -27.58
C LEU A 414 -1.30 87.97 -28.00
N ALA A 415 -0.04 88.27 -28.34
CA ALA A 415 0.96 87.25 -28.65
C ALA A 415 1.35 86.43 -27.41
N GLU A 416 1.55 87.07 -26.25
CA GLU A 416 1.78 86.36 -24.97
C GLU A 416 0.58 85.51 -24.55
N LEU A 417 -0.66 86.01 -24.68
CA LEU A 417 -1.86 85.18 -24.46
C LEU A 417 -1.92 83.98 -25.39
N LYS A 418 -1.54 84.14 -26.67
CA LYS A 418 -1.51 83.05 -27.65
C LYS A 418 -0.47 81.99 -27.28
N LYS A 419 0.68 82.42 -26.74
CA LYS A 419 1.79 81.58 -26.25
C LYS A 419 1.40 80.78 -25.00
N ILE A 420 0.64 81.40 -24.10
CA ILE A 420 0.02 80.74 -22.93
C ILE A 420 -1.03 79.70 -23.36
N THR A 421 -1.83 79.96 -24.41
CA THR A 421 -2.71 78.91 -24.96
C THR A 421 -1.95 77.76 -25.63
N THR A 422 -0.83 77.99 -26.32
CA THR A 422 -0.03 76.87 -26.88
C THR A 422 0.60 76.01 -25.79
N LEU A 423 1.02 76.58 -24.66
CA LEU A 423 1.48 75.82 -23.48
C LEU A 423 0.34 75.07 -22.75
N LYS A 424 -0.92 75.46 -22.99
CA LYS A 424 -2.10 74.76 -22.44
C LYS A 424 -2.58 73.60 -23.31
N ASN A 425 -2.11 73.50 -24.56
CA ASN A 425 -2.43 72.40 -25.47
C ASN A 425 -1.53 71.17 -25.30
N GLU A 426 -0.53 71.21 -24.40
CA GLU A 426 0.15 69.99 -23.91
C GLU A 426 -0.73 69.17 -22.93
N GLN A 427 -2.00 69.56 -22.74
CA GLN A 427 -3.03 68.79 -22.03
C GLN A 427 -3.83 67.85 -22.97
N GLU A 428 -3.59 67.83 -24.29
CA GLU A 428 -4.28 66.89 -25.20
C GLU A 428 -3.66 65.49 -25.19
N THR A 429 -2.34 65.37 -25.01
CA THR A 429 -1.65 64.07 -24.82
C THR A 429 -2.08 63.38 -23.52
N SER A 430 -2.35 64.15 -22.46
CA SER A 430 -2.92 63.64 -21.21
C SER A 430 -4.32 63.06 -21.43
N ASN A 431 -5.18 63.71 -22.22
CA ASN A 431 -6.54 63.23 -22.49
C ASN A 431 -6.56 61.97 -23.37
N THR A 432 -5.65 61.84 -24.35
CA THR A 432 -5.53 60.61 -25.15
C THR A 432 -5.00 59.45 -24.30
N VAL A 433 -3.94 59.67 -23.51
CA VAL A 433 -3.39 58.64 -22.63
C VAL A 433 -4.39 58.24 -21.54
N GLU A 434 -5.15 59.18 -20.98
CA GLU A 434 -6.21 58.87 -20.01
C GLU A 434 -7.35 58.08 -20.66
N GLN A 435 -7.74 58.37 -21.91
CA GLN A 435 -8.70 57.55 -22.65
C GLN A 435 -8.15 56.15 -22.98
N GLU A 436 -6.87 56.02 -23.33
CA GLU A 436 -6.22 54.74 -23.61
C GLU A 436 -6.18 53.87 -22.34
N LEU A 437 -5.71 54.44 -21.21
CA LEU A 437 -5.72 53.79 -19.90
C LEU A 437 -7.13 53.42 -19.44
N ARG A 438 -8.14 54.25 -19.72
CA ARG A 438 -9.54 53.91 -19.43
C ARG A 438 -10.02 52.71 -20.25
N ARG A 439 -9.66 52.62 -21.55
CA ARG A 439 -9.95 51.45 -22.39
C ARG A 439 -9.20 50.20 -21.91
N GLU A 440 -7.92 50.32 -21.53
CA GLU A 440 -7.15 49.21 -20.97
C GLU A 440 -7.74 48.71 -19.63
N VAL A 441 -8.18 49.62 -18.76
CA VAL A 441 -8.87 49.27 -17.51
C VAL A 441 -10.21 48.58 -17.78
N GLU A 442 -10.94 48.94 -18.85
CA GLU A 442 -12.16 48.25 -19.26
C GLU A 442 -11.88 46.87 -19.89
N ASP A 443 -10.85 46.73 -20.73
CA ASP A 443 -10.41 45.41 -21.26
C ASP A 443 -9.92 44.48 -20.14
N LEU A 444 -9.12 44.99 -19.19
CA LEU A 444 -8.66 44.23 -18.04
C LEU A 444 -9.82 43.81 -17.13
N LYS A 445 -10.82 44.68 -16.92
CA LYS A 445 -12.06 44.30 -16.21
C LYS A 445 -12.83 43.22 -16.95
N LEU A 446 -12.95 43.31 -18.28
CA LEU A 446 -13.63 42.30 -19.09
C LEU A 446 -12.88 40.96 -19.05
N ARG A 447 -11.56 40.96 -19.18
CA ARG A 447 -10.70 39.78 -19.02
C ARG A 447 -10.80 39.16 -17.62
N LEU A 448 -10.78 39.96 -16.56
CA LEU A 448 -10.97 39.48 -15.18
C LEU A 448 -12.37 38.89 -14.98
N GLN A 449 -13.40 39.51 -15.55
CA GLN A 449 -14.77 38.98 -15.50
C GLN A 449 -14.88 37.64 -16.25
N MET A 450 -14.35 37.55 -17.48
CA MET A 450 -14.31 36.31 -18.26
C MET A 450 -13.51 35.21 -17.55
N ALA A 451 -12.37 35.56 -16.94
CA ALA A 451 -11.60 34.61 -16.13
C ALA A 451 -12.39 34.14 -14.90
N ALA A 452 -13.06 35.04 -14.19
CA ALA A 452 -13.89 34.69 -13.04
C ALA A 452 -15.08 33.80 -13.44
N ASP A 453 -15.70 34.02 -14.59
CA ASP A 453 -16.80 33.19 -15.08
C ASP A 453 -16.31 31.82 -15.59
N HIS A 454 -15.13 31.75 -16.24
CA HIS A 454 -14.47 30.48 -16.56
C HIS A 454 -14.07 29.70 -15.30
N TYR A 455 -13.56 30.37 -14.25
CA TYR A 455 -13.31 29.75 -12.95
C TYR A 455 -14.60 29.24 -12.29
N LYS A 456 -15.74 29.95 -12.41
CA LYS A 456 -17.05 29.44 -11.95
C LYS A 456 -17.50 28.22 -12.75
N GLU A 457 -17.26 28.16 -14.05
CA GLU A 457 -17.56 26.98 -14.85
C GLU A 457 -16.66 25.79 -14.48
N LYS A 458 -15.36 26.01 -14.34
CA LYS A 458 -14.42 24.98 -13.84
C LYS A 458 -14.77 24.52 -12.43
N PHE A 459 -15.21 25.40 -11.54
CA PHE A 459 -15.71 25.01 -10.22
C PHE A 459 -16.99 24.15 -10.31
N LYS A 460 -17.94 24.50 -11.18
CA LYS A 460 -19.14 23.68 -11.45
C LYS A 460 -18.77 22.33 -12.07
N GLU A 461 -17.75 22.27 -12.92
CA GLU A 461 -17.23 21.04 -13.53
C GLU A 461 -16.56 20.16 -12.47
N CYS A 462 -15.65 20.70 -11.65
CA CYS A 462 -15.07 20.00 -10.51
C CYS A 462 -16.14 19.51 -9.52
N GLN A 463 -17.19 20.30 -9.24
CA GLN A 463 -18.29 19.85 -8.38
C GLN A 463 -19.11 18.71 -9.02
N LYS A 464 -19.30 18.70 -10.35
CA LYS A 464 -19.93 17.58 -11.06
C LYS A 464 -19.05 16.32 -11.03
N LEU A 465 -17.75 16.48 -11.25
CA LEU A 465 -16.78 15.38 -11.17
C LEU A 465 -16.69 14.83 -9.75
N GLN A 466 -16.65 15.67 -8.71
CA GLN A 466 -16.71 15.22 -7.31
C GLN A 466 -17.98 14.42 -7.02
N LYS A 467 -19.15 14.85 -7.52
CA LYS A 467 -20.40 14.10 -7.40
C LYS A 467 -20.37 12.76 -8.15
N GLN A 468 -19.69 12.67 -9.28
CA GLN A 468 -19.48 11.41 -10.00
C GLN A 468 -18.51 10.49 -9.27
N VAL A 469 -17.39 11.01 -8.76
CA VAL A 469 -16.42 10.28 -7.93
C VAL A 469 -17.12 9.71 -6.70
N ASN A 470 -17.83 10.53 -5.92
CA ASN A 470 -18.59 10.08 -4.75
C ASN A 470 -19.58 8.97 -5.11
N LYS A 471 -20.30 9.10 -6.23
CA LYS A 471 -21.23 8.05 -6.70
C LYS A 471 -20.50 6.76 -7.10
N PHE A 472 -19.29 6.85 -7.66
CA PHE A 472 -18.48 5.66 -7.97
C PHE A 472 -17.87 5.02 -6.72
N THR A 473 -17.46 5.78 -5.70
CA THR A 473 -17.07 5.21 -4.40
C THR A 473 -18.26 4.57 -3.68
N GLU A 474 -19.42 5.22 -3.63
CA GLU A 474 -20.65 4.61 -3.09
C GLU A 474 -21.00 3.29 -3.79
N GLN A 475 -20.92 3.24 -5.13
CA GLN A 475 -21.13 2.00 -5.89
C GLN A 475 -20.02 0.96 -5.70
N ALA A 476 -18.77 1.37 -5.42
CA ALA A 476 -17.69 0.46 -5.08
C ALA A 476 -17.89 -0.15 -3.68
N ASP A 477 -18.29 0.67 -2.70
CA ASP A 477 -18.62 0.24 -1.34
C ASP A 477 -19.84 -0.69 -1.32
N GLU A 478 -20.89 -0.39 -2.10
CA GLU A 478 -22.04 -1.31 -2.26
C GLU A 478 -21.64 -2.62 -2.93
N LYS A 479 -20.80 -2.60 -3.97
CA LYS A 479 -20.28 -3.83 -4.59
C LYS A 479 -19.42 -4.64 -3.64
N MET A 480 -18.56 -4.00 -2.84
CA MET A 480 -17.72 -4.66 -1.85
C MET A 480 -18.57 -5.28 -0.74
N LYS A 481 -19.60 -4.57 -0.24
CA LYS A 481 -20.58 -5.15 0.68
C LYS A 481 -21.31 -6.35 0.06
N CYS A 482 -21.74 -6.25 -1.20
CA CYS A 482 -22.38 -7.36 -1.90
C CYS A 482 -21.45 -8.57 -2.08
N SER A 483 -20.16 -8.39 -2.33
CA SER A 483 -19.20 -9.51 -2.40
C SER A 483 -18.98 -10.14 -1.02
N VAL A 484 -18.87 -9.34 0.04
CA VAL A 484 -18.78 -9.85 1.43
C VAL A 484 -20.02 -10.67 1.79
N TYR A 485 -21.23 -10.19 1.48
CA TYR A 485 -22.46 -10.97 1.69
C TYR A 485 -22.52 -12.24 0.83
N ALA A 486 -21.99 -12.23 -0.40
CA ALA A 486 -21.90 -13.42 -1.23
C ALA A 486 -20.92 -14.46 -0.66
N ASP A 487 -19.77 -14.03 -0.14
CA ASP A 487 -18.79 -14.89 0.53
C ASP A 487 -19.33 -15.47 1.86
N GLU A 488 -20.07 -14.68 2.62
CA GLU A 488 -20.79 -15.16 3.81
C GLU A 488 -21.87 -16.19 3.46
N LEU A 489 -22.64 -15.96 2.39
CA LEU A 489 -23.63 -16.91 1.90
C LEU A 489 -22.97 -18.22 1.45
N ALA A 490 -21.86 -18.16 0.71
CA ALA A 490 -21.10 -19.33 0.28
C ALA A 490 -20.54 -20.14 1.46
N LYS A 491 -20.05 -19.46 2.52
CA LYS A 491 -19.62 -20.11 3.77
C LYS A 491 -20.79 -20.79 4.49
N LEU A 492 -21.97 -20.18 4.52
CA LEU A 492 -23.18 -20.79 5.08
C LEU A 492 -23.66 -22.00 4.27
N GLU A 493 -23.63 -21.93 2.95
CA GLU A 493 -23.93 -23.09 2.09
C GLU A 493 -22.96 -24.25 2.31
N LEU A 494 -21.66 -23.98 2.49
CA LEU A 494 -20.67 -25.02 2.75
C LEU A 494 -20.97 -25.73 4.08
N LYS A 495 -21.20 -24.95 5.15
CA LYS A 495 -21.61 -25.47 6.48
C LYS A 495 -22.91 -26.28 6.40
N TRP A 496 -23.89 -25.83 5.62
CA TRP A 496 -25.13 -26.58 5.41
C TRP A 496 -24.86 -27.92 4.70
N LYS A 497 -24.03 -27.95 3.66
CA LYS A 497 -23.64 -29.17 2.94
C LYS A 497 -22.88 -30.15 3.85
N GLU A 498 -22.03 -29.66 4.75
CA GLU A 498 -21.36 -30.46 5.78
C GLU A 498 -22.36 -31.02 6.81
N GLN A 499 -23.28 -30.20 7.31
CA GLN A 499 -24.32 -30.65 8.23
C GLN A 499 -25.24 -31.72 7.62
N VAL A 500 -25.56 -31.60 6.33
CA VAL A 500 -26.31 -32.63 5.59
C VAL A 500 -25.54 -33.96 5.54
N LYS A 501 -24.23 -33.94 5.21
CA LYS A 501 -23.38 -35.15 5.23
C LYS A 501 -23.32 -35.79 6.62
N ILE A 502 -23.19 -34.99 7.68
CA ILE A 502 -23.21 -35.48 9.07
C ILE A 502 -24.56 -36.15 9.38
N ASN A 503 -25.67 -35.51 9.01
CA ASN A 503 -27.01 -36.06 9.20
C ASN A 503 -27.24 -37.38 8.41
N GLU A 504 -26.73 -37.47 7.18
CA GLU A 504 -26.75 -38.71 6.39
C GLU A 504 -25.90 -39.82 7.04
N GLY A 505 -24.72 -39.49 7.57
CA GLY A 505 -23.87 -40.41 8.33
C GLY A 505 -24.56 -40.95 9.59
N ILE A 506 -25.17 -40.07 10.38
CA ILE A 506 -25.96 -40.45 11.57
C ILE A 506 -27.15 -41.33 11.16
N LYS A 507 -27.85 -41.01 10.08
CA LYS A 507 -28.96 -41.82 9.56
C LYS A 507 -28.50 -43.22 9.15
N LEU A 508 -27.33 -43.36 8.53
CA LEU A 508 -26.75 -44.65 8.18
C LEU A 508 -26.33 -45.45 9.43
N GLN A 509 -25.74 -44.80 10.44
CA GLN A 509 -25.43 -45.43 11.73
C GLN A 509 -26.69 -45.91 12.46
N LEU A 510 -27.77 -45.13 12.46
CA LEU A 510 -29.05 -45.55 13.04
C LEU A 510 -29.61 -46.78 12.32
N ALA A 511 -29.55 -46.82 10.99
CA ALA A 511 -29.99 -47.98 10.21
C ALA A 511 -29.16 -49.25 10.53
N THR A 512 -27.82 -49.13 10.61
CA THR A 512 -26.97 -50.29 10.96
C THR A 512 -27.20 -50.78 12.40
N MET A 513 -27.45 -49.87 13.34
CA MET A 513 -27.85 -50.23 14.71
C MET A 513 -29.22 -50.93 14.74
N GLU A 514 -30.20 -50.42 13.97
CA GLU A 514 -31.53 -51.03 13.86
C GLU A 514 -31.46 -52.47 13.32
N ASP A 515 -30.65 -52.70 12.29
CA ASP A 515 -30.45 -54.04 11.71
C ASP A 515 -29.69 -54.98 12.66
N GLN A 516 -28.70 -54.48 13.42
CA GLN A 516 -28.08 -55.26 14.50
C GLN A 516 -29.10 -55.65 15.58
N TYR A 517 -29.99 -54.74 15.99
CA TYR A 517 -31.06 -55.05 16.94
C TYR A 517 -32.04 -56.10 16.37
N LYS A 518 -32.43 -56.02 15.10
CA LYS A 518 -33.26 -57.06 14.44
C LYS A 518 -32.59 -58.43 14.44
N VAL A 519 -31.29 -58.49 14.14
CA VAL A 519 -30.52 -59.75 14.17
C VAL A 519 -30.46 -60.33 15.58
N GLN A 520 -30.19 -59.50 16.60
CA GLN A 520 -30.23 -59.94 18.00
C GLN A 520 -31.62 -60.44 18.41
N LEU A 521 -32.69 -59.73 18.01
CA LEU A 521 -34.06 -60.12 18.32
C LEU A 521 -34.39 -61.49 17.70
N ALA A 522 -34.06 -61.71 16.43
CA ALA A 522 -34.23 -62.98 15.74
C ALA A 522 -33.39 -64.12 16.36
N GLU A 523 -32.21 -63.83 16.90
CA GLU A 523 -31.43 -64.81 17.67
C GLU A 523 -32.06 -65.14 19.02
N LYS A 524 -32.58 -64.15 19.75
CA LYS A 524 -33.31 -64.39 21.01
C LYS A 524 -34.59 -65.20 20.75
N GLU A 525 -35.35 -64.90 19.70
CA GLU A 525 -36.50 -65.72 19.27
C GLU A 525 -36.10 -67.15 18.94
N ARG A 526 -34.99 -67.37 18.24
CA ARG A 526 -34.46 -68.70 17.96
C ARG A 526 -34.11 -69.44 19.25
N ARG A 527 -33.47 -68.76 20.21
CA ARG A 527 -33.15 -69.31 21.54
C ARG A 527 -34.41 -69.67 22.34
N ILE A 528 -35.46 -68.85 22.25
CA ILE A 528 -36.76 -69.12 22.88
C ILE A 528 -37.43 -70.34 22.24
N LYS A 529 -37.44 -70.47 20.91
CA LYS A 529 -37.99 -71.64 20.20
C LYS A 529 -37.22 -72.93 20.54
N GLU A 530 -35.90 -72.85 20.64
CA GLU A 530 -35.04 -73.96 21.07
C GLU A 530 -35.36 -74.39 22.51
N LEU A 531 -35.40 -73.44 23.46
CA LEU A 531 -35.74 -73.72 24.87
C LEU A 531 -37.17 -74.24 25.03
N ALA A 532 -38.13 -73.75 24.24
CA ALA A 532 -39.49 -74.28 24.20
C ALA A 532 -39.53 -75.74 23.71
N SER A 533 -38.77 -76.06 22.66
CA SER A 533 -38.64 -77.42 22.13
C SER A 533 -37.99 -78.37 23.14
N GLN A 534 -36.97 -77.90 23.88
CA GLN A 534 -36.36 -78.65 24.97
C GLN A 534 -37.33 -78.87 26.14
N LEU A 535 -38.19 -77.89 26.46
CA LEU A 535 -39.25 -78.06 27.46
C LEU A 535 -40.35 -79.04 27.02
N GLU A 536 -40.73 -79.06 25.74
CA GLU A 536 -41.65 -80.06 25.19
C GLU A 536 -41.05 -81.48 25.22
N LEU A 537 -39.77 -81.64 24.90
CA LEU A 537 -39.06 -82.92 25.06
C LEU A 537 -39.01 -83.36 26.53
N PHE A 538 -38.61 -82.46 27.44
CA PHE A 538 -38.48 -82.77 28.87
C PHE A 538 -39.82 -83.06 29.55
N THR A 539 -40.92 -82.46 29.07
CA THR A 539 -42.28 -82.79 29.53
C THR A 539 -42.75 -84.13 28.95
N SER A 540 -42.45 -84.43 27.69
CA SER A 540 -42.75 -85.73 27.05
C SER A 540 -42.00 -86.90 27.71
N GLU A 541 -40.72 -86.73 28.04
CA GLU A 541 -39.94 -87.72 28.81
C GLU A 541 -40.52 -87.94 30.22
N LYS A 542 -41.09 -86.90 30.83
CA LYS A 542 -41.75 -86.99 32.14
C LYS A 542 -43.10 -87.70 32.09
N GLU A 543 -43.78 -87.69 30.95
CA GLU A 543 -45.02 -88.46 30.70
C GLU A 543 -44.71 -89.96 30.51
N LEU A 544 -43.61 -90.32 29.85
CA LEU A 544 -43.15 -91.73 29.75
C LEU A 544 -42.65 -92.33 31.09
N GLY A 545 -42.52 -91.53 32.15
CA GLY A 545 -42.06 -91.94 33.47
C GLY A 545 -43.13 -92.40 34.48
N ARG A 546 -44.41 -92.57 34.08
CA ARG A 546 -45.50 -92.96 35.01
C ARG A 546 -46.17 -94.29 34.67
N THR A 547 -45.87 -95.33 35.44
CA THR A 547 -46.76 -96.51 35.58
C THR A 547 -48.01 -96.18 36.41
N PRO A 548 -49.18 -96.79 36.09
CA PRO A 548 -50.45 -96.46 36.75
C PRO A 548 -50.62 -97.20 38.08
N GLY A 549 -51.09 -96.50 39.13
CA GLY A 549 -51.27 -97.11 40.45
C GLY A 549 -52.17 -96.33 41.42
N ASN A 550 -53.37 -96.86 41.63
CA ASN A 550 -54.28 -96.69 42.77
C ASN A 550 -54.86 -95.31 43.14
N GLN A 551 -56.18 -95.22 42.93
CA GLN A 551 -57.10 -94.41 43.71
C GLN A 551 -57.28 -95.03 45.11
N ALA A 552 -57.26 -94.21 46.17
CA ALA A 552 -58.18 -94.27 47.33
C ALA A 552 -57.81 -93.17 48.35
N GLY A 553 -58.71 -92.21 48.58
CA GLY A 553 -58.40 -91.07 49.46
C GLY A 553 -59.48 -89.98 49.58
N ARG A 554 -60.76 -90.35 49.48
CA ARG A 554 -61.87 -89.53 50.01
C ARG A 554 -61.84 -89.64 51.54
N MET A 555 -62.16 -88.65 52.38
CA MET A 555 -62.66 -87.26 52.24
C MET A 555 -62.27 -86.52 53.55
N MET A 556 -62.16 -85.18 53.53
CA MET A 556 -63.04 -84.29 54.32
C MET A 556 -62.90 -82.83 53.86
N GLU A 557 -63.94 -82.02 54.10
CA GLU A 557 -64.09 -80.65 53.58
C GLU A 557 -63.23 -79.62 54.31
N GLY A 558 -62.84 -78.55 53.60
CA GLY A 558 -61.97 -77.49 54.13
C GLY A 558 -61.97 -76.21 53.30
N GLN A 559 -63.12 -75.52 53.29
CA GLN A 559 -63.35 -74.09 53.00
C GLN A 559 -62.59 -73.36 51.86
N ILE A 560 -63.42 -72.74 51.02
CA ILE A 560 -63.11 -71.76 49.98
C ILE A 560 -62.20 -70.63 50.49
N SER A 561 -61.12 -70.33 49.78
CA SER A 561 -60.56 -68.97 49.68
C SER A 561 -59.89 -68.78 48.31
N GLN A 562 -60.41 -67.85 47.51
CA GLN A 562 -59.75 -67.43 46.27
C GLN A 562 -58.60 -66.49 46.64
N GLN A 563 -57.35 -66.95 46.53
CA GLN A 563 -56.19 -66.07 46.51
C GLN A 563 -55.50 -66.11 45.15
N THR A 564 -55.88 -65.13 44.33
CA THR A 564 -55.20 -64.76 43.09
C THR A 564 -53.76 -64.34 43.40
N LEU A 565 -52.78 -65.19 43.09
CA LEU A 565 -51.37 -64.80 43.15
C LEU A 565 -51.04 -63.89 41.98
N HIS A 566 -51.14 -62.58 42.21
CA HIS A 566 -50.69 -61.55 41.28
C HIS A 566 -49.17 -61.64 41.08
N PHE A 567 -48.74 -62.04 39.88
CA PHE A 567 -47.38 -61.77 39.44
C PHE A 567 -47.32 -60.31 38.94
N ARG A 568 -46.44 -59.52 39.56
CA ARG A 568 -46.37 -58.06 39.37
C ARG A 568 -45.63 -57.72 38.08
N ASN A 569 -46.35 -57.22 37.07
CA ASN A 569 -45.76 -56.55 35.91
C ASN A 569 -45.13 -55.21 36.37
N PRO A 570 -43.84 -54.92 36.11
CA PRO A 570 -43.22 -53.66 36.52
C PRO A 570 -43.71 -52.41 35.75
N TYR A 571 -44.41 -52.56 34.62
CA TYR A 571 -44.83 -51.44 33.77
C TYR A 571 -46.26 -51.60 33.24
N SER A 572 -47.28 -51.38 34.08
CA SER A 572 -48.67 -51.10 33.67
C SER A 572 -49.49 -50.57 34.85
N GLU A 573 -49.47 -49.25 35.05
CA GLU A 573 -50.61 -48.36 35.37
C GLU A 573 -50.12 -47.08 36.06
N GLU A 574 -50.09 -45.98 35.31
CA GLU A 574 -50.40 -44.66 35.87
C GLU A 574 -51.28 -43.90 34.86
N ASN A 575 -52.59 -44.15 34.94
CA ASN A 575 -53.58 -43.23 34.35
C ASN A 575 -53.77 -42.02 35.28
N GLY A 576 -52.76 -41.16 35.33
CA GLY A 576 -52.88 -39.77 35.78
C GLY A 576 -53.48 -38.88 34.69
N PRO A 577 -54.03 -37.69 35.01
CA PRO A 577 -54.96 -37.00 34.13
C PRO A 577 -54.34 -36.50 32.82
N VAL A 578 -55.14 -36.62 31.74
CA VAL A 578 -54.87 -36.03 30.42
C VAL A 578 -54.51 -34.55 30.57
N PRO A 579 -53.34 -34.10 30.07
CA PRO A 579 -53.07 -32.68 29.93
C PRO A 579 -54.03 -32.09 28.91
N THR A 580 -54.94 -31.22 29.35
CA THR A 580 -55.82 -30.45 28.48
C THR A 580 -54.97 -29.69 27.47
N VAL A 581 -55.14 -30.01 26.17
CA VAL A 581 -54.46 -29.30 25.07
C VAL A 581 -54.75 -27.80 25.19
N PRO A 582 -53.73 -26.95 25.39
CA PRO A 582 -53.94 -25.51 25.33
C PRO A 582 -54.26 -25.15 23.88
N SER A 583 -55.49 -24.75 23.61
CA SER A 583 -55.93 -24.27 22.30
C SER A 583 -55.35 -22.88 22.03
N ARG A 584 -54.04 -22.80 21.78
CA ARG A 584 -53.38 -21.61 21.25
C ARG A 584 -52.20 -22.03 20.38
N LEU A 585 -52.33 -21.75 19.08
CA LEU A 585 -51.25 -21.89 18.10
C LEU A 585 -50.02 -21.07 18.59
N PRO A 586 -48.80 -21.65 18.55
CA PRO A 586 -47.59 -20.84 18.62
C PRO A 586 -47.53 -19.98 17.35
N VAL A 587 -47.83 -18.69 17.48
CA VAL A 587 -47.58 -17.73 16.41
C VAL A 587 -46.07 -17.61 16.25
N LEU A 588 -45.55 -18.06 15.10
CA LEU A 588 -44.17 -17.81 14.68
C LEU A 588 -43.94 -16.30 14.54
N GLN A 589 -43.43 -15.68 15.60
CA GLN A 589 -43.07 -14.27 15.59
C GLN A 589 -41.65 -14.11 15.02
N TYR A 590 -41.55 -14.13 13.70
CA TYR A 590 -40.32 -13.72 12.99
C TYR A 590 -40.13 -12.21 13.17
N GLY A 591 -39.38 -11.81 14.20
CA GLY A 591 -38.93 -10.44 14.40
C GLY A 591 -37.59 -10.20 13.71
N ASN A 592 -37.58 -9.50 12.57
CA ASN A 592 -36.35 -8.99 11.97
C ASN A 592 -35.82 -7.80 12.80
N PRO A 593 -34.61 -7.85 13.39
CA PRO A 593 -34.08 -6.74 14.20
C PRO A 593 -33.73 -5.46 13.39
N TYR A 594 -33.77 -5.52 12.05
CA TYR A 594 -33.36 -4.44 11.15
C TYR A 594 -34.48 -3.91 10.26
N ALA A 595 -35.74 -4.05 10.66
CA ALA A 595 -36.86 -3.43 9.96
C ALA A 595 -36.95 -1.91 10.25
N SER A 596 -36.14 -1.11 9.55
CA SER A 596 -36.28 0.34 9.53
C SER A 596 -37.62 0.74 8.90
N GLN A 597 -38.42 1.46 9.68
CA GLN A 597 -39.80 1.79 9.36
C GLN A 597 -39.85 3.04 8.46
N GLU A 598 -40.41 2.93 7.26
CA GLU A 598 -40.70 4.09 6.42
C GLU A 598 -41.58 5.11 7.18
N ARG A 599 -41.07 6.32 7.39
CA ARG A 599 -41.91 7.48 7.72
C ARG A 599 -41.99 8.46 6.56
N ARG A 600 -43.16 8.38 5.96
CA ARG A 600 -43.83 9.36 5.11
C ARG A 600 -43.55 10.83 5.51
N ASP A 601 -43.43 11.63 4.46
CA ASP A 601 -43.43 13.09 4.38
C ASP A 601 -44.56 13.76 5.21
N GLY A 602 -44.31 14.97 5.74
CA GLY A 602 -45.24 15.74 6.58
C GLY A 602 -44.54 16.80 7.44
N ALA A 603 -45.00 18.05 7.36
CA ALA A 603 -44.30 19.25 7.85
C ALA A 603 -44.77 19.78 9.22
N ASP A 604 -44.23 20.97 9.55
CA ASP A 604 -44.63 21.95 10.57
C ASP A 604 -44.12 21.78 12.01
N GLY A 605 -43.39 22.81 12.44
CA GLY A 605 -42.70 22.88 13.74
C GLY A 605 -43.48 23.52 14.88
N ALA A 606 -42.84 23.55 16.05
CA ALA A 606 -43.05 24.56 17.10
C ALA A 606 -41.87 24.53 18.09
N PHE A 607 -41.62 25.65 18.76
CA PHE A 607 -40.57 25.85 19.77
C PHE A 607 -41.13 25.73 21.20
N ASN A 608 -40.34 25.15 22.12
CA ASN A 608 -40.28 25.44 23.58
C ASN A 608 -41.52 25.10 24.48
N PRO A 609 -41.38 25.12 25.83
CA PRO A 609 -40.48 24.28 26.63
C PRO A 609 -41.17 23.75 27.93
N ASP A 610 -40.38 23.24 28.89
CA ASP A 610 -40.66 23.05 30.34
C ASP A 610 -41.85 22.16 30.80
N ASP A 611 -41.56 21.04 31.48
CA ASP A 611 -41.44 21.07 32.96
C ASP A 611 -41.01 19.73 33.63
N ILE A 612 -40.04 19.86 34.54
CA ILE A 612 -39.87 19.17 35.86
C ILE A 612 -40.06 17.63 35.96
N GLN A 613 -38.93 16.93 36.22
CA GLN A 613 -38.66 16.30 37.54
C GLN A 613 -37.15 16.12 37.78
N ARG A 614 -36.67 16.38 39.00
CA ARG A 614 -35.23 16.42 39.38
C ARG A 614 -34.86 15.36 40.46
N PRO A 615 -33.56 15.06 40.65
CA PRO A 615 -33.06 13.92 41.45
C PRO A 615 -32.60 14.32 42.88
N PRO A 616 -32.03 13.38 43.67
CA PRO A 616 -31.05 13.69 44.72
C PRO A 616 -29.62 13.79 44.10
N VAL A 617 -28.84 14.88 44.23
CA VAL A 617 -28.23 15.48 45.45
C VAL A 617 -27.04 14.62 45.94
N ARG A 618 -25.78 15.09 45.97
CA ARG A 618 -25.21 16.38 46.48
C ARG A 618 -24.15 16.98 45.53
N THR A 619 -24.01 18.30 45.27
CA THR A 619 -23.54 19.46 46.11
C THR A 619 -22.14 19.32 46.72
N ALA A 620 -21.24 20.33 46.71
CA ALA A 620 -21.30 21.74 46.25
C ALA A 620 -19.87 22.26 45.87
N PHE A 621 -19.69 23.21 44.91
CA PHE A 621 -19.36 24.67 45.10
C PHE A 621 -18.11 24.97 45.97
N TRP A 622 -17.22 25.95 45.71
CA TRP A 622 -17.22 27.28 45.05
C TRP A 622 -15.80 27.53 44.45
N GLU A 623 -15.44 28.47 43.55
CA GLU A 623 -16.10 29.38 42.56
C GLU A 623 -14.98 29.86 41.55
N LEU A 624 -14.94 31.12 41.10
CA LEU A 624 -13.94 31.73 40.17
C LEU A 624 -13.59 33.15 40.67
N GLU A 625 -12.31 33.49 40.86
CA GLU A 625 -11.75 34.86 40.66
C GLU A 625 -10.21 34.91 40.82
N ASP A 626 -9.61 35.99 40.33
CA ASP A 626 -8.17 36.26 40.28
C ASP A 626 -7.52 36.52 41.66
N ASP A 627 -6.23 36.18 41.83
CA ASP A 627 -5.22 37.20 42.19
C ASP A 627 -3.75 36.72 41.99
N VAL A 628 -2.80 37.65 42.09
CA VAL A 628 -1.40 37.53 41.64
C VAL A 628 -0.39 37.49 42.81
N VAL A 629 0.83 37.00 42.52
CA VAL A 629 2.13 37.24 43.22
C VAL A 629 2.65 36.20 44.25
N CYS A 630 3.78 35.60 43.84
CA CYS A 630 4.95 35.08 44.59
C CYS A 630 4.93 34.87 46.12
N SER A 631 5.47 33.70 46.55
CA SER A 631 6.68 33.64 47.45
C SER A 631 7.28 32.22 47.64
N GLN A 632 8.39 31.93 46.94
CA GLN A 632 9.70 31.54 47.52
C GLN A 632 9.84 30.22 48.37
N PRO A 633 11.06 29.69 48.65
CA PRO A 633 11.44 28.38 48.08
C PRO A 633 12.17 27.41 49.04
N SER A 634 12.85 26.41 48.44
CA SER A 634 14.06 25.71 48.95
C SER A 634 13.90 24.35 49.65
N ARG A 635 14.53 23.32 49.05
CA ARG A 635 15.37 22.36 49.79
C ARG A 635 16.60 21.97 48.95
N ASN A 636 17.77 22.40 49.43
CA ASN A 636 19.07 21.87 48.97
C ASN A 636 19.40 20.58 49.71
N LEU A 637 20.16 19.69 49.06
CA LEU A 637 21.05 18.75 49.73
C LEU A 637 22.43 18.78 49.05
N SER A 638 23.48 18.89 49.86
CA SER A 638 24.89 18.71 49.50
C SER A 638 25.53 18.02 50.70
N ARG A 639 26.49 17.08 50.55
CA ARG A 639 27.97 17.25 50.46
C ARG A 639 28.59 15.86 50.85
N PRO A 640 29.92 15.66 50.97
CA PRO A 640 31.08 16.15 50.20
C PRO A 640 32.13 15.04 49.87
N ASP A 641 33.22 15.41 49.16
CA ASP A 641 34.65 15.37 49.61
C ASP A 641 35.71 14.84 48.62
N GLY A 642 36.87 15.53 48.65
CA GLY A 642 38.18 15.15 48.11
C GLY A 642 38.47 15.51 46.64
N LEU A 643 39.63 16.02 46.22
CA LEU A 643 40.74 16.80 46.80
C LEU A 643 41.80 16.95 45.67
N GLU A 644 42.59 18.02 45.71
CA GLU A 644 43.85 18.28 44.97
C GLU A 644 43.82 18.74 43.49
N ASP A 645 44.80 19.59 43.22
CA ASP A 645 45.19 20.49 42.10
C ASP A 645 46.77 20.49 42.19
N PRO A 646 47.61 21.20 41.39
CA PRO A 646 47.42 21.99 40.17
C PRO A 646 48.58 21.81 39.11
N GLU A 647 48.78 22.78 38.20
CA GLU A 647 50.04 23.13 37.48
C GLU A 647 50.51 22.18 36.32
N ASP A 648 51.23 22.57 35.24
CA ASP A 648 51.81 23.88 34.84
C ASP A 648 52.11 24.01 33.30
N SER A 649 52.50 25.22 32.86
CA SER A 649 53.44 25.58 31.77
C SER A 649 53.24 25.18 30.29
N ASN A 650 52.84 26.18 29.47
CA ASN A 650 53.56 26.87 28.36
C ASN A 650 54.52 26.15 27.35
N ASP A 651 54.52 26.75 26.14
CA ASP A 651 55.51 26.72 25.04
C ASP A 651 55.68 25.37 24.28
N ASP A 652 56.01 25.31 22.97
CA ASP A 652 56.65 26.30 22.08
C ASP A 652 56.19 26.14 20.60
N ASP A 653 56.71 26.98 19.69
CA ASP A 653 56.18 27.33 18.36
C ASP A 653 56.79 26.57 17.13
N ASN A 654 56.13 26.72 15.96
CA ASN A 654 56.63 26.59 14.57
C ASN A 654 56.70 25.25 13.76
N THR A 655 56.18 25.34 12.53
CA THR A 655 56.61 24.72 11.23
C THR A 655 55.88 23.47 10.63
N VAL A 656 54.75 23.72 9.95
CA VAL A 656 54.40 23.45 8.51
C VAL A 656 55.32 22.49 7.67
N PRO A 657 54.83 21.68 6.69
CA PRO A 657 53.53 21.00 6.49
C PRO A 657 53.66 19.47 6.14
N SER A 658 52.55 18.73 6.06
CA SER A 658 52.42 17.57 5.16
C SER A 658 50.97 17.24 4.79
N ALA A 659 50.81 16.65 3.60
CA ALA A 659 49.54 16.31 2.97
C ALA A 659 48.97 14.96 3.49
N PRO A 660 47.70 14.59 3.17
CA PRO A 660 46.94 13.64 3.96
C PRO A 660 47.03 12.19 3.49
N ASP A 661 46.66 11.26 4.38
CA ASP A 661 46.17 9.92 4.03
C ASP A 661 44.93 9.57 4.91
N PRO A 662 44.05 8.64 4.47
CA PRO A 662 42.62 8.69 4.82
C PRO A 662 42.19 7.75 5.96
N PRO A 663 41.04 8.02 6.60
CA PRO A 663 40.31 7.03 7.37
C PRO A 663 39.25 6.33 6.51
N SER A 664 39.44 5.01 6.39
CA SER A 664 38.47 4.03 5.94
C SER A 664 37.07 4.18 6.53
N LEU A 665 36.07 3.77 5.75
CA LEU A 665 34.72 3.42 6.22
C LEU A 665 34.78 2.48 7.43
N LEU A 666 34.08 2.83 8.52
CA LEU A 666 33.41 1.86 9.38
C LEU A 666 32.09 2.43 9.88
N LEU A 667 31.08 1.56 9.87
CA LEU A 667 29.68 1.89 10.17
C LEU A 667 29.49 2.28 11.64
N HIS A 668 28.72 3.34 11.88
CA HIS A 668 27.86 3.45 13.05
C HIS A 668 26.47 3.93 12.59
N GLU A 669 25.54 2.98 12.47
CA GLU A 669 24.12 3.31 12.44
C GLU A 669 23.71 3.85 13.82
N ARG A 670 23.58 5.17 13.92
CA ARG A 670 22.79 5.84 14.96
C ARG A 670 21.87 6.84 14.29
N GLY A 671 20.72 7.08 14.95
CA GLY A 671 19.54 7.71 14.37
C GLY A 671 19.80 8.96 13.53
N THR A 672 18.97 9.13 12.50
CA THR A 672 18.90 10.30 11.64
C THR A 672 18.66 11.58 12.45
N GLY A 673 19.74 12.29 12.79
CA GLY A 673 19.68 13.65 13.30
C GLY A 673 19.32 14.65 12.20
N PHE A 674 18.69 15.76 12.57
CA PHE A 674 18.34 16.83 11.64
C PHE A 674 19.55 17.69 11.29
N CYS A 675 20.28 17.36 10.22
CA CYS A 675 21.29 18.25 9.67
C CYS A 675 20.63 19.50 9.07
N PHE A 676 20.81 20.66 9.71
CA PHE A 676 20.48 21.95 9.11
C PHE A 676 21.62 22.40 8.20
N ASP A 677 21.33 22.57 6.90
CA ASP A 677 22.33 23.04 5.92
C ASP A 677 22.78 24.47 6.27
N SER A 678 24.09 24.68 6.35
CA SER A 678 24.70 25.94 6.81
C SER A 678 24.81 26.99 5.70
N SER A 679 23.88 27.00 4.75
CA SER A 679 23.87 27.92 3.61
C SER A 679 22.88 29.09 3.82
N PHE A 680 23.46 30.25 4.14
CA PHE A 680 22.81 31.59 4.10
C PHE A 680 21.68 31.89 5.10
N ASP A 681 21.96 31.80 6.40
CA ASP A 681 21.24 32.62 7.38
C ASP A 681 22.18 33.28 8.40
N VAL A 682 22.06 34.60 8.57
CA VAL A 682 23.00 35.42 9.39
C VAL A 682 22.68 35.29 10.89
N HIS A 683 21.51 34.76 11.25
CA HIS A 683 21.09 34.55 12.63
C HIS A 683 20.45 33.17 12.79
N LYS A 684 20.98 32.34 13.70
CA LYS A 684 20.36 31.05 14.01
C LYS A 684 19.13 31.29 14.90
N LYS A 685 17.94 31.17 14.33
CA LYS A 685 16.67 31.33 15.05
C LYS A 685 16.02 29.98 15.28
N CYS A 686 15.65 29.66 16.53
CA CYS A 686 14.90 28.45 16.83
C CYS A 686 13.45 28.57 16.30
N PRO A 687 12.96 27.63 15.45
CA PRO A 687 11.62 27.71 14.88
C PRO A 687 10.49 27.36 15.87
N LEU A 688 10.83 26.88 17.08
CA LEU A 688 9.86 26.36 18.05
C LEU A 688 9.63 27.28 19.26
N CYS A 689 10.57 28.19 19.56
CA CYS A 689 10.48 29.12 20.69
C CYS A 689 10.95 30.55 20.38
N ASP A 690 11.18 30.87 19.11
CA ASP A 690 11.62 32.19 18.60
C ASP A 690 12.97 32.73 19.16
N VAL A 691 13.69 31.97 19.98
CA VAL A 691 15.00 32.37 20.53
C VAL A 691 16.01 32.55 19.40
N MET A 692 16.62 33.73 19.37
CA MET A 692 17.69 34.08 18.43
C MET A 692 19.06 33.88 19.06
N PHE A 693 19.92 33.11 18.40
CA PHE A 693 21.28 32.85 18.81
C PHE A 693 22.27 33.69 17.99
N PRO A 694 23.44 34.07 18.55
CA PRO A 694 24.48 34.79 17.81
C PRO A 694 24.93 34.05 16.53
N PRO A 695 25.44 34.76 15.50
CA PRO A 695 25.87 34.14 14.24
C PRO A 695 26.91 33.02 14.44
N ASN A 696 27.80 33.21 15.42
CA ASN A 696 28.88 32.27 15.76
C ASN A 696 28.48 31.26 16.85
N TYR A 697 27.18 31.09 17.14
CA TYR A 697 26.74 30.11 18.14
C TYR A 697 27.00 28.69 17.64
N ASP A 698 27.48 27.83 18.54
CA ASP A 698 27.86 26.45 18.24
C ASP A 698 26.69 25.67 17.61
N GLN A 699 26.95 24.96 16.51
CA GLN A 699 25.91 24.26 15.75
C GLN A 699 25.34 23.08 16.54
N SER A 700 26.18 22.32 17.23
CA SER A 700 25.74 21.18 18.05
C SER A 700 24.85 21.65 19.20
N LYS A 701 25.17 22.79 19.83
CA LYS A 701 24.34 23.38 20.90
C LYS A 701 23.04 23.99 20.37
N PHE A 702 23.03 24.48 19.14
CA PHE A 702 21.80 24.93 18.48
C PHE A 702 20.87 23.75 18.17
N GLU A 703 21.42 22.65 17.64
CA GLU A 703 20.69 21.41 17.37
C GLU A 703 20.18 20.77 18.66
N GLU A 704 21.00 20.64 19.70
CA GLU A 704 20.60 20.19 21.05
C GLU A 704 19.44 21.04 21.62
N HIS A 705 19.50 22.37 21.44
CA HIS A 705 18.41 23.25 21.82
C HIS A 705 17.13 22.99 21.03
N VAL A 706 17.20 22.81 19.71
CA VAL A 706 16.04 22.51 18.86
C VAL A 706 15.44 21.14 19.22
N GLU A 707 16.27 20.13 19.43
CA GLU A 707 15.85 18.79 19.85
C GLU A 707 15.19 18.79 21.24
N SER A 708 15.62 19.67 22.16
CA SER A 708 15.04 19.77 23.51
C SER A 708 13.55 20.13 23.56
N HIS A 709 12.97 20.65 22.47
CA HIS A 709 11.53 20.92 22.37
C HIS A 709 10.69 19.68 21.99
N TRP A 710 11.31 18.63 21.44
CA TRP A 710 10.59 17.46 20.96
C TRP A 710 10.23 16.51 22.10
N LYS A 711 9.00 15.99 22.09
CA LYS A 711 8.58 14.96 23.05
C LYS A 711 9.13 13.62 22.56
N VAL A 712 10.11 13.05 23.25
CA VAL A 712 10.73 11.77 22.86
C VAL A 712 10.13 10.63 23.67
N CYS A 713 9.62 9.60 22.99
CA CYS A 713 9.13 8.38 23.64
C CYS A 713 10.29 7.61 24.29
N PRO A 714 10.28 7.34 25.62
CA PRO A 714 11.39 6.68 26.29
C PRO A 714 11.54 5.19 25.92
N MET A 715 10.51 4.57 25.32
CA MET A 715 10.47 3.14 25.01
C MET A 715 10.96 2.80 23.60
N CYS A 716 10.87 3.74 22.65
CA CYS A 716 11.29 3.51 21.25
C CYS A 716 12.02 4.68 20.59
N SER A 717 12.36 5.72 21.35
CA SER A 717 13.06 6.92 20.90
C SER A 717 12.40 7.70 19.74
N LYS A 718 11.12 7.43 19.44
CA LYS A 718 10.34 8.24 18.49
C LYS A 718 10.18 9.66 19.02
N GLN A 719 10.57 10.62 18.19
CA GLN A 719 10.41 12.04 18.45
C GLN A 719 9.03 12.49 17.96
N PHE A 720 8.34 13.30 18.75
CA PHE A 720 7.06 13.92 18.41
C PHE A 720 7.20 15.45 18.47
N PRO A 721 6.53 16.19 17.56
CA PRO A 721 6.51 17.65 17.59
C PRO A 721 6.05 18.21 18.95
N PRO A 722 6.48 19.43 19.35
CA PRO A 722 6.13 20.00 20.66
C PRO A 722 4.62 20.22 20.83
N ASP A 723 3.95 20.56 19.73
CA ASP A 723 2.50 20.78 19.58
C ASP A 723 1.70 19.46 19.46
N TYR A 724 2.36 18.30 19.42
CA TYR A 724 1.69 17.01 19.36
C TYR A 724 0.86 16.75 20.62
N ASP A 725 -0.39 16.32 20.41
CA ASP A 725 -1.38 16.09 21.46
C ASP A 725 -0.83 15.22 22.60
N GLN A 726 -1.02 15.70 23.83
CA GLN A 726 -0.51 15.04 25.02
C GLN A 726 -1.16 13.67 25.23
N GLN A 727 -2.47 13.53 24.97
CA GLN A 727 -3.15 12.24 25.08
C GLN A 727 -2.69 11.27 23.98
N GLY A 728 -2.41 11.77 22.77
CA GLY A 728 -1.79 11.01 21.70
C GLY A 728 -0.39 10.50 22.03
N PHE A 729 0.44 11.33 22.69
CA PHE A 729 1.77 10.93 23.16
C PHE A 729 1.70 9.87 24.26
N GLU A 730 0.89 10.11 25.30
CA GLU A 730 0.71 9.16 26.40
C GLU A 730 0.14 7.83 25.92
N ARG A 731 -0.82 7.84 25.00
CA ARG A 731 -1.35 6.62 24.37
C ARG A 731 -0.27 5.86 23.60
N HIS A 732 0.61 6.56 22.88
CA HIS A 732 1.74 5.90 22.21
C HIS A 732 2.71 5.27 23.21
N VAL A 733 3.07 5.97 24.29
CA VAL A 733 3.90 5.40 25.37
C VAL A 733 3.22 4.16 25.97
N GLN A 734 1.91 4.22 26.23
CA GLN A 734 1.14 3.12 26.80
C GLN A 734 1.13 1.86 25.92
N THR A 735 1.11 1.98 24.58
CA THR A 735 1.16 0.80 23.69
C THR A 735 2.42 -0.06 23.85
N HIS A 736 3.51 0.48 24.42
CA HIS A 736 4.71 -0.30 24.75
C HIS A 736 4.59 -1.12 26.04
N PHE A 737 3.64 -0.78 26.92
CA PHE A 737 3.36 -1.53 28.15
C PHE A 737 2.29 -2.61 27.91
N ASP A 738 1.31 -2.34 27.05
CA ASP A 738 0.22 -3.28 26.75
C ASP A 738 0.72 -4.58 26.06
N GLN A 739 1.90 -4.55 25.42
CA GLN A 739 2.56 -5.75 24.85
C GLN A 739 3.32 -6.60 25.90
N ASN A 740 3.48 -6.12 27.13
CA ASN A 740 4.24 -6.77 28.20
C ASN A 740 3.37 -7.17 29.41
N VAL A 741 2.08 -7.43 29.20
CA VAL A 741 1.27 -8.16 30.19
C VAL A 741 1.69 -9.63 30.15
N LEU A 742 2.65 -10.00 30.99
CA LEU A 742 2.97 -11.39 31.28
C LEU A 742 1.72 -12.07 31.85
N ASN A 743 1.18 -13.05 31.14
CA ASN A 743 0.20 -13.98 31.70
C ASN A 743 0.83 -14.70 32.89
N PHE A 744 0.33 -14.42 34.08
CA PHE A 744 0.51 -15.29 35.24
C PHE A 744 -0.67 -16.26 35.29
N ASP A 745 -0.44 -17.45 34.73
CA ASP A 745 -1.07 -18.71 35.19
C ASP A 745 -0.27 -19.25 36.41
#